data_AF-A0A0A9XG74-F1
#
_entry.id   AF-A0A0A9XG74-F1
#
_cell.length_a   1.000
_cell.length_b   1.000
_cell.length_c   1.000
_cell.angle_alpha   90.00
_cell.angle_beta   90.00
_cell.angle_gamma   90.00
#
_symmetry.space_group_name_H-M   'P 1'
#
loop_
_entity.id
_entity.type
_entity.pdbx_description
1 polymer ?
#
loop_
_entity_poly.entity_id
_entity_poly.type
_entity_poly.pdbx_seq_one_letter_code
_entity_poly.pdbx_strand_id
1 'polypeptide(L)'
;MTRGISVYLEGDSNDYVGKGLCGGEIVIRPPKASKFDSTANVIVGNVCLYGATSGRAFFRGIAAERFSVRNSGAVAVVEGVGDHGCEYMTGGCAVILGLTGRNFAAGMSGGIAYVLDVDGSFKNKCNPEMVELMALDQEEDMEYVKQLLTEFHEKTESLIAAELLQSWPEATKRFVKVFPFEYQRALRQMAEEKKNSAVNQNGGGDFMQPLPALPPVKDIEDVVSDNALEKKRLEKTLDKIRGFKKYSRETGMYRPAEKRLKDWEEIYNFDHVRKGLRVQAARCMDCGVPFCQSSHGCPLGNIIPKWNDLVFLNNWSEALNQLLQTNNFPEFTGRVCPAPCEGSCVLGINEPPVTIKNIECAIIDYAFEQGWIKPVIPQIRTGKHVAIVGSGPAGLAAAHQLNKAGHLVTVFERNDRVGGLLQYGIPTMKLSKEVVQRRIKLLADEGIVFKTNINVGKDITAKELMEEFNAVLLCTGATWPRDLPIPGRQLNGIHYAMSFLEQWQKKQMGNTITPLLAKDKDVIIIGGGDTGCDCIGTSLRQGANSITSFEILPTPPEKRSNDNPWPQYPRVFKLDYGHEEVKVKFGQDPRQYSILSKEFVDDGDGNVAGIKTVQVRWVKDDTGRWKMEEVPDSEKVYKCQLVLLAMGFLGPERYIANELDLDLDPRSNYETPNGKYATSVPKVFAAGDCRRGQSLVVWAISEGRQAAREVDAYLTGTSILPGAGGVITTLKQG
;
A
#
# COMPACT_ATOMS: atom_id res chain seq x y z
N MET A 1 27.89 -6.76 0.28
CA MET A 1 27.93 -5.92 1.50
C MET A 1 29.21 -6.23 2.25
N THR A 2 29.96 -5.23 2.66
CA THR A 2 31.13 -5.38 3.52
C THR A 2 30.70 -5.91 4.89
N ARG A 3 31.43 -6.88 5.47
CA ARG A 3 31.14 -7.43 6.81
C ARG A 3 31.74 -6.51 7.87
N GLY A 4 30.88 -5.80 8.59
CA GLY A 4 31.20 -4.99 9.78
C GLY A 4 32.11 -3.78 9.56
N ILE A 5 32.18 -2.93 10.59
CA ILE A 5 33.14 -1.83 10.74
C ILE A 5 33.70 -1.94 12.17
N SER A 6 35.01 -1.73 12.33
CA SER A 6 35.65 -1.61 13.64
C SER A 6 35.88 -0.14 13.99
N VAL A 7 35.32 0.31 15.11
CA VAL A 7 35.40 1.70 15.57
C VAL A 7 36.06 1.73 16.95
N TYR A 8 37.13 2.51 17.08
CA TYR A 8 37.81 2.78 18.34
C TYR A 8 37.67 4.27 18.65
N LEU A 9 37.03 4.60 19.78
CA LEU A 9 36.77 5.96 20.21
C LEU A 9 37.36 6.21 21.60
N GLU A 10 38.16 7.27 21.69
CA GLU A 10 38.65 7.84 22.95
C GLU A 10 37.83 9.10 23.26
N GLY A 11 36.81 8.97 24.10
CA GLY A 11 35.77 9.98 24.33
C GLY A 11 34.42 9.34 24.69
N ASP A 12 33.36 10.14 24.66
CA ASP A 12 31.97 9.72 24.87
C ASP A 12 31.19 9.63 23.54
N SER A 13 30.06 8.92 23.57
CA SER A 13 29.18 8.79 22.41
C SER A 13 27.72 9.00 22.79
N ASN A 14 26.94 9.51 21.84
CA ASN A 14 25.53 9.82 22.03
C ASN A 14 24.64 8.58 21.81
N ASP A 15 23.34 8.76 21.63
CA ASP A 15 22.37 7.69 21.45
C ASP A 15 22.64 6.79 20.21
N TYR A 16 22.11 5.57 20.24
CA TYR A 16 22.11 4.59 19.13
C TYR A 16 23.46 3.98 18.72
N VAL A 17 24.45 3.97 19.63
CA VAL A 17 25.72 3.27 19.40
C VAL A 17 25.48 1.79 19.06
N GLY A 18 26.06 1.31 17.98
CA GLY A 18 25.98 -0.11 17.60
C GLY A 18 24.64 -0.57 17.03
N LYS A 19 23.81 0.33 16.51
CA LYS A 19 22.61 -0.02 15.74
C LYS A 19 22.99 -0.46 14.31
N GLY A 20 23.05 -1.77 14.05
CA GLY A 20 23.37 -2.30 12.73
C GLY A 20 23.14 -3.80 12.55
N LEU A 21 23.06 -4.25 11.29
CA LEU A 21 22.78 -5.66 10.92
C LEU A 21 24.00 -6.40 10.34
N CYS A 22 25.11 -5.70 10.13
CA CYS A 22 26.27 -6.19 9.37
C CYS A 22 27.45 -6.65 10.24
N GLY A 23 27.28 -6.71 11.56
CA GLY A 23 28.38 -7.00 12.50
C GLY A 23 29.36 -5.85 12.68
N GLY A 24 30.52 -6.14 13.28
CA GLY A 24 31.58 -5.15 13.54
C GLY A 24 32.08 -5.17 14.98
N GLU A 25 32.96 -4.24 15.32
CA GLU A 25 33.48 -4.05 16.67
C GLU A 25 33.43 -2.57 17.07
N ILE A 26 32.97 -2.27 18.27
CA ILE A 26 32.97 -0.91 18.81
C ILE A 26 33.67 -0.90 20.16
N VAL A 27 34.68 -0.05 20.31
CA VAL A 27 35.40 0.17 21.57
C VAL A 27 35.32 1.64 21.92
N ILE A 28 34.76 1.96 23.08
CA ILE A 28 34.66 3.34 23.59
C ILE A 28 35.25 3.38 24.99
N ARG A 29 36.24 4.24 25.18
CA ARG A 29 36.91 4.46 26.47
C ARG A 29 37.16 5.95 26.73
N PRO A 30 37.23 6.39 27.99
CA PRO A 30 37.59 7.76 28.32
C PRO A 30 39.03 8.08 27.90
N PRO A 31 39.35 9.38 27.71
CA PRO A 31 40.71 9.81 27.42
C PRO A 31 41.72 9.46 28.52
N LYS A 32 42.91 9.00 28.14
CA LYS A 32 43.95 8.54 29.11
C LYS A 32 44.36 9.61 30.12
N ALA A 33 44.34 10.88 29.70
CA ALA A 33 44.71 12.02 30.54
C ALA A 33 43.53 12.60 31.36
N SER A 34 42.33 12.03 31.25
CA SER A 34 41.12 12.56 31.91
C SER A 34 40.99 12.08 33.36
N LYS A 35 40.35 12.90 34.21
CA LYS A 35 39.91 12.50 35.56
C LYS A 35 38.55 11.79 35.54
N PHE A 36 38.17 11.18 34.41
CA PHE A 36 36.86 10.58 34.22
C PHE A 36 36.72 9.33 35.09
N ASP A 37 35.78 9.35 36.02
CA ASP A 37 35.40 8.18 36.80
C ASP A 37 34.37 7.36 36.03
N SER A 38 34.81 6.24 35.45
CA SER A 38 33.96 5.39 34.62
C SER A 38 32.90 4.63 35.41
N THR A 39 33.01 4.57 36.74
CA THR A 39 32.01 3.94 37.60
C THR A 39 30.84 4.86 37.97
N ALA A 40 30.99 6.16 37.73
CA ALA A 40 30.01 7.17 38.13
C ALA A 40 29.46 8.00 36.95
N ASN A 41 30.05 7.88 35.75
CA ASN A 41 29.72 8.74 34.61
C ASN A 41 29.30 7.95 33.37
N VAL A 42 28.38 8.55 32.62
CA VAL A 42 27.86 8.01 31.35
C VAL A 42 28.91 8.18 30.25
N ILE A 43 29.23 7.10 29.53
CA ILE A 43 30.15 7.10 28.38
C ILE A 43 29.42 6.89 27.05
N VAL A 44 28.24 6.25 27.08
CA VAL A 44 27.38 6.05 25.89
C VAL A 44 25.93 6.42 26.20
N GLY A 45 25.28 7.07 25.23
CA GLY A 45 23.88 7.47 25.31
C GLY A 45 22.88 6.32 25.26
N ASN A 46 21.61 6.66 25.12
CA ASN A 46 20.49 5.73 25.13
C ASN A 46 20.42 4.88 23.86
N VAL A 47 19.73 3.74 23.96
CA VAL A 47 19.35 2.88 22.83
C VAL A 47 20.57 2.24 22.14
N CYS A 48 21.56 1.86 22.95
CA CYS A 48 22.74 1.14 22.49
C CYS A 48 22.38 -0.29 22.05
N LEU A 49 22.98 -0.74 20.93
CA LEU A 49 22.86 -2.09 20.34
C LEU A 49 21.43 -2.46 19.91
N TYR A 50 20.65 -1.46 19.53
CA TYR A 50 19.25 -1.66 19.16
C TYR A 50 19.10 -2.50 17.90
N GLY A 51 18.58 -3.72 18.04
CA GLY A 51 18.41 -4.65 16.92
C GLY A 51 19.73 -5.18 16.35
N ALA A 52 20.82 -5.13 17.12
CA ALA A 52 22.11 -5.65 16.69
C ALA A 52 22.04 -7.19 16.53
N THR A 53 22.33 -7.70 15.34
CA THR A 53 22.22 -9.14 15.00
C THR A 53 23.54 -9.89 15.11
N SER A 54 24.67 -9.19 15.13
CA SER A 54 26.02 -9.74 15.36
C SER A 54 27.00 -8.61 15.67
N GLY A 55 28.20 -8.94 16.14
CA GLY A 55 29.27 -7.96 16.43
C GLY A 55 29.67 -7.90 17.91
N ARG A 56 30.64 -7.03 18.22
CA ARG A 56 31.20 -6.83 19.57
C ARG A 56 31.16 -5.36 19.98
N ALA A 57 30.89 -5.09 21.26
CA ALA A 57 30.86 -3.74 21.80
C ALA A 57 31.46 -3.68 23.22
N PHE A 58 32.41 -2.78 23.44
CA PHE A 58 33.18 -2.65 24.67
C PHE A 58 33.15 -1.20 25.13
N PHE A 59 32.50 -0.93 26.26
CA PHE A 59 32.28 0.43 26.77
C PHE A 59 32.83 0.59 28.20
N ARG A 60 33.89 1.40 28.36
CA ARG A 60 34.45 1.72 29.69
C ARG A 60 33.75 2.94 30.28
N GLY A 61 32.60 2.68 30.88
CA GLY A 61 31.77 3.65 31.59
C GLY A 61 30.32 3.19 31.67
N ILE A 62 29.43 4.03 32.20
CA ILE A 62 28.01 3.72 32.31
C ILE A 62 27.33 3.94 30.95
N ALA A 63 26.52 2.98 30.51
CA ALA A 63 25.52 3.27 29.48
C ALA A 63 24.31 3.95 30.14
N ALA A 64 23.73 4.94 29.45
CA ALA A 64 22.53 5.65 29.91
C ALA A 64 21.32 4.70 30.12
N GLU A 65 20.10 5.22 30.11
CA GLU A 65 18.91 4.47 30.50
C GLU A 65 18.62 3.22 29.67
N ARG A 66 19.06 3.12 28.40
CA ARG A 66 18.70 2.00 27.51
C ARG A 66 19.93 1.33 26.88
N PHE A 67 20.22 0.10 27.27
CA PHE A 67 21.40 -0.65 26.80
C PHE A 67 21.05 -2.09 26.41
N SER A 68 21.61 -2.57 25.29
CA SER A 68 21.35 -3.91 24.76
C SER A 68 19.85 -4.18 24.53
N VAL A 69 19.10 -3.13 24.21
CA VAL A 69 17.65 -3.20 23.95
C VAL A 69 17.43 -3.88 22.60
N ARG A 70 16.63 -4.95 22.52
CA ARG A 70 16.46 -5.75 21.30
C ARG A 70 17.77 -6.28 20.69
N ASN A 71 18.80 -6.47 21.50
CA ASN A 71 19.97 -7.19 21.04
C ASN A 71 19.55 -8.61 20.60
N SER A 72 19.95 -8.99 19.40
CA SER A 72 19.54 -10.23 18.72
C SER A 72 20.73 -11.15 18.42
N GLY A 73 21.96 -10.74 18.76
CA GLY A 73 23.15 -11.55 18.49
C GLY A 73 24.50 -10.88 18.71
N ALA A 74 24.55 -9.61 19.13
CA ALA A 74 25.80 -8.94 19.47
C ALA A 74 26.28 -9.30 20.89
N VAL A 75 27.60 -9.26 21.09
CA VAL A 75 28.26 -9.44 22.39
C VAL A 75 28.69 -8.09 22.92
N ALA A 76 28.36 -7.75 24.15
CA ALA A 76 28.67 -6.45 24.72
C ALA A 76 29.18 -6.54 26.15
N VAL A 77 30.14 -5.68 26.50
CA VAL A 77 30.66 -5.50 27.87
C VAL A 77 30.61 -4.02 28.24
N VAL A 78 30.05 -3.69 29.40
CA VAL A 78 29.91 -2.31 29.89
C VAL A 78 30.09 -2.24 31.41
N GLU A 79 30.58 -1.12 31.93
CA GLU A 79 30.84 -0.93 33.37
C GLU A 79 29.61 -0.52 34.18
N GLY A 80 28.48 -0.21 33.54
CA GLY A 80 27.23 0.06 34.24
C GLY A 80 26.09 0.36 33.27
N VAL A 81 24.87 0.37 33.78
CA VAL A 81 23.65 0.53 32.97
C VAL A 81 22.56 1.25 33.77
N GLY A 82 21.82 2.14 33.10
CA GLY A 82 20.62 2.76 33.66
C GLY A 82 19.43 1.80 33.79
N ASP A 83 18.20 2.31 33.77
CA ASP A 83 17.01 1.52 34.12
C ASP A 83 16.77 0.32 33.17
N HIS A 84 16.86 0.52 31.86
CA HIS A 84 16.42 -0.45 30.85
C HIS A 84 17.56 -1.24 30.21
N GLY A 85 18.25 -2.05 31.01
CA GLY A 85 19.23 -3.03 30.52
C GLY A 85 18.57 -4.28 29.93
N CYS A 86 19.00 -4.72 28.74
CA CYS A 86 18.56 -5.95 28.07
C CYS A 86 17.05 -6.06 27.80
N GLU A 87 16.35 -4.93 27.69
CA GLU A 87 14.91 -4.90 27.38
C GLU A 87 14.63 -5.51 25.99
N TYR A 88 13.69 -6.45 25.89
CA TYR A 88 13.35 -7.16 24.65
C TYR A 88 14.52 -7.86 23.96
N MET A 89 15.59 -8.20 24.69
CA MET A 89 16.72 -8.94 24.12
C MET A 89 16.26 -10.35 23.70
N THR A 90 16.56 -10.72 22.45
CA THR A 90 16.16 -11.99 21.83
C THR A 90 17.35 -12.88 21.46
N GLY A 91 18.58 -12.38 21.61
CA GLY A 91 19.81 -13.10 21.33
C GLY A 91 21.05 -12.29 21.72
N GLY A 92 22.24 -12.89 21.61
CA GLY A 92 23.50 -12.23 21.96
C GLY A 92 23.90 -12.39 23.43
N CYS A 93 24.93 -11.67 23.85
CA CYS A 93 25.48 -11.70 25.20
C CYS A 93 25.73 -10.28 25.73
N ALA A 94 25.40 -10.01 26.99
CA ALA A 94 25.71 -8.74 27.65
C ALA A 94 26.38 -8.98 29.00
N VAL A 95 27.54 -8.37 29.24
CA VAL A 95 28.25 -8.44 30.53
C VAL A 95 28.26 -7.05 31.16
N ILE A 96 27.71 -6.92 32.36
CA ILE A 96 27.57 -5.65 33.08
C ILE A 96 28.43 -5.71 34.34
N LEU A 97 29.42 -4.83 34.45
CA LEU A 97 30.44 -4.87 35.51
C LEU A 97 30.19 -3.89 36.66
N GLY A 98 29.04 -3.21 36.69
CA GLY A 98 28.72 -2.25 37.74
C GLY A 98 27.23 -2.07 37.94
N LEU A 99 26.84 -0.88 38.42
CA LEU A 99 25.46 -0.63 38.81
C LEU A 99 24.49 -0.83 37.65
N THR A 100 23.33 -1.39 37.99
CA THR A 100 22.17 -1.55 37.10
C THR A 100 21.00 -0.74 37.65
N GLY A 101 20.19 -0.19 36.76
CA GLY A 101 18.91 0.43 37.10
C GLY A 101 17.74 -0.56 37.10
N ARG A 102 16.53 -0.03 37.27
CA ARG A 102 15.26 -0.77 37.44
C ARG A 102 14.69 -1.21 36.10
N ASN A 103 14.05 -2.38 36.06
CA ASN A 103 13.39 -2.95 34.86
C ASN A 103 14.37 -3.65 33.90
N PHE A 104 15.45 -4.20 34.45
CA PHE A 104 16.39 -5.03 33.70
C PHE A 104 15.69 -6.28 33.15
N ALA A 105 16.06 -6.71 31.94
CA ALA A 105 15.55 -7.89 31.23
C ALA A 105 14.03 -7.92 30.97
N ALA A 106 13.35 -6.77 31.01
CA ALA A 106 11.92 -6.72 30.69
C ALA A 106 11.64 -7.18 29.26
N GLY A 107 10.83 -8.24 29.12
CA GLY A 107 10.52 -8.86 27.83
C GLY A 107 11.69 -9.57 27.16
N MET A 108 12.76 -9.89 27.90
CA MET A 108 13.90 -10.67 27.39
C MET A 108 13.48 -12.11 27.14
N SER A 109 13.52 -12.55 25.88
CA SER A 109 13.11 -13.89 25.46
C SER A 109 14.27 -14.76 24.96
N GLY A 110 15.46 -14.18 24.78
CA GLY A 110 16.65 -14.90 24.33
C GLY A 110 17.96 -14.16 24.61
N GLY A 111 19.09 -14.84 24.39
CA GLY A 111 20.41 -14.36 24.78
C GLY A 111 20.70 -14.57 26.27
N ILE A 112 21.90 -14.17 26.72
CA ILE A 112 22.34 -14.30 28.12
C ILE A 112 22.91 -12.97 28.59
N ALA A 113 22.57 -12.56 29.81
CA ALA A 113 23.26 -11.45 30.46
C ALA A 113 23.98 -11.93 31.73
N TYR A 114 25.20 -11.46 31.93
CA TYR A 114 26.01 -11.68 33.13
C TYR A 114 26.18 -10.36 33.86
N VAL A 115 25.64 -10.26 35.06
CA VAL A 115 25.62 -9.00 35.81
C VAL A 115 26.41 -9.16 37.10
N LEU A 116 27.38 -8.29 37.32
CA LEU A 116 28.06 -8.19 38.61
C LEU A 116 27.13 -7.48 39.61
N ASP A 117 26.65 -8.22 40.60
CA ASP A 117 25.79 -7.67 41.66
C ASP A 117 26.64 -6.94 42.71
N VAL A 118 26.96 -5.67 42.42
CA VAL A 118 27.88 -4.86 43.24
C VAL A 118 27.31 -4.57 44.63
N ASP A 119 26.00 -4.34 44.73
CA ASP A 119 25.31 -3.88 45.94
C ASP A 119 24.34 -4.92 46.53
N GLY A 120 24.25 -6.12 45.95
CA GLY A 120 23.35 -7.19 46.39
C GLY A 120 21.88 -6.92 46.07
N SER A 121 21.57 -5.89 45.27
CA SER A 121 20.19 -5.44 45.01
C SER A 121 19.69 -5.82 43.62
N PHE A 122 20.51 -6.42 42.77
CA PHE A 122 20.17 -6.70 41.37
C PHE A 122 18.86 -7.49 41.21
N LYS A 123 18.61 -8.46 42.10
CA LYS A 123 17.39 -9.28 42.09
C LYS A 123 16.10 -8.45 42.09
N ASN A 124 16.07 -7.32 42.80
CA ASN A 124 14.89 -6.46 42.90
C ASN A 124 14.76 -5.50 41.70
N LYS A 125 15.80 -5.38 40.89
CA LYS A 125 15.87 -4.49 39.73
C LYS A 125 15.56 -5.23 38.41
N CYS A 126 15.62 -6.56 38.42
CA CYS A 126 15.32 -7.42 37.28
C CYS A 126 13.83 -7.78 37.20
N ASN A 127 13.27 -7.79 35.99
CA ASN A 127 11.91 -8.26 35.73
C ASN A 127 11.91 -9.80 35.60
N PRO A 128 11.26 -10.54 36.52
CA PRO A 128 11.33 -12.00 36.55
C PRO A 128 10.33 -12.70 35.61
N GLU A 129 9.49 -11.98 34.86
CA GLU A 129 8.38 -12.54 34.08
C GLU A 129 8.83 -13.60 33.07
N MET A 130 9.99 -13.38 32.41
CA MET A 130 10.47 -14.22 31.32
C MET A 130 11.86 -14.81 31.56
N VAL A 131 12.50 -14.51 32.70
CA VAL A 131 13.90 -14.87 32.96
C VAL A 131 14.10 -15.49 34.33
N GLU A 132 15.06 -16.40 34.39
CA GLU A 132 15.58 -16.98 35.63
C GLU A 132 16.91 -16.29 36.01
N LEU A 133 17.11 -16.09 37.31
CA LEU A 133 18.37 -15.61 37.86
C LEU A 133 19.13 -16.79 38.46
N MET A 134 20.31 -17.08 37.92
CA MET A 134 21.16 -18.21 38.30
C MET A 134 22.53 -17.74 38.77
N ALA A 135 23.22 -18.57 39.55
CA ALA A 135 24.63 -18.34 39.88
C ALA A 135 25.52 -18.62 38.66
N LEU A 136 26.68 -17.95 38.57
CA LEU A 136 27.71 -18.26 37.58
C LEU A 136 28.60 -19.41 38.08
N ASP A 137 28.09 -20.64 38.02
CA ASP A 137 28.76 -21.84 38.57
C ASP A 137 29.18 -22.88 37.51
N GLN A 138 28.70 -22.74 36.27
CA GLN A 138 29.06 -23.64 35.16
C GLN A 138 30.45 -23.29 34.61
N GLU A 139 31.32 -24.30 34.46
CA GLU A 139 32.69 -24.11 33.96
C GLU A 139 32.75 -23.41 32.59
N GLU A 140 31.82 -23.76 31.69
CA GLU A 140 31.73 -23.16 30.35
C GLU A 140 31.40 -21.67 30.41
N ASP A 141 30.45 -21.27 31.26
CA ASP A 141 30.06 -19.87 31.41
C ASP A 141 31.16 -19.07 32.13
N MET A 142 31.83 -19.68 33.12
CA MET A 142 32.94 -19.07 33.83
C MET A 142 34.10 -18.75 32.87
N GLU A 143 34.51 -19.70 32.04
CA GLU A 143 35.60 -19.47 31.08
C GLU A 143 35.20 -18.42 30.02
N TYR A 144 33.93 -18.43 29.58
CA TYR A 144 33.44 -17.46 28.61
C TYR A 144 33.41 -16.02 29.16
N VAL A 145 32.92 -15.82 30.39
CA VAL A 145 32.93 -14.50 31.04
C VAL A 145 34.37 -14.03 31.27
N LYS A 146 35.25 -14.92 31.71
CA LYS A 146 36.68 -14.62 31.88
C LYS A 146 37.33 -14.15 30.57
N GLN A 147 37.04 -14.82 29.46
CA GLN A 147 37.51 -14.42 28.13
C GLN A 147 37.04 -13.01 27.75
N LEU A 148 35.75 -12.70 27.98
CA LEU A 148 35.19 -11.37 27.70
C LEU A 148 35.79 -10.28 28.59
N LEU A 149 36.10 -10.59 29.85
CA LEU A 149 36.80 -9.68 30.76
C LEU A 149 38.24 -9.40 30.31
N THR A 150 38.97 -10.42 29.85
CA THR A 150 40.31 -10.25 29.27
C THR A 150 40.28 -9.37 28.03
N GLU A 151 39.37 -9.66 27.08
CA GLU A 151 39.22 -8.86 25.86
C GLU A 151 38.81 -7.41 26.20
N PHE A 152 37.94 -7.22 27.19
CA PHE A 152 37.52 -5.90 27.64
C PHE A 152 38.67 -5.12 28.27
N HIS A 153 39.49 -5.75 29.12
CA HIS A 153 40.66 -5.11 29.73
C HIS A 153 41.70 -4.72 28.67
N GLU A 154 42.04 -5.62 27.75
CA GLU A 154 43.01 -5.35 26.67
C GLU A 154 42.58 -4.20 25.77
N LYS A 155 41.28 -4.08 25.47
CA LYS A 155 40.76 -3.05 24.55
C LYS A 155 40.48 -1.71 25.23
N THR A 156 40.14 -1.70 26.52
CA THR A 156 39.66 -0.48 27.20
C THR A 156 40.53 0.01 28.36
N GLU A 157 41.49 -0.80 28.82
CA GLU A 157 42.28 -0.56 30.03
C GLU A 157 41.38 -0.38 31.27
N SER A 158 40.25 -1.10 31.33
CA SER A 158 39.33 -1.09 32.48
C SER A 158 39.99 -1.62 33.74
N LEU A 159 39.90 -0.83 34.82
CA LEU A 159 40.41 -1.21 36.15
C LEU A 159 39.51 -2.26 36.83
N ILE A 160 38.20 -2.17 36.63
CA ILE A 160 37.23 -3.16 37.17
C ILE A 160 37.54 -4.54 36.59
N ALA A 161 37.75 -4.62 35.28
CA ALA A 161 38.07 -5.87 34.62
C ALA A 161 39.40 -6.47 35.12
N ALA A 162 40.42 -5.62 35.35
CA ALA A 162 41.70 -6.06 35.90
C ALA A 162 41.56 -6.66 37.30
N GLU A 163 40.79 -6.02 38.18
CA GLU A 163 40.53 -6.47 39.54
C GLU A 163 39.75 -7.79 39.58
N LEU A 164 38.71 -7.91 38.72
CA LEU A 164 37.93 -9.14 38.60
C LEU A 164 38.76 -10.31 38.06
N LEU A 165 39.69 -10.06 37.15
CA LEU A 165 40.61 -11.08 36.61
C LEU A 165 41.62 -11.55 37.66
N GLN A 166 42.13 -10.65 38.52
CA GLN A 166 43.05 -11.01 39.61
C GLN A 166 42.38 -11.85 40.70
N SER A 167 41.08 -11.64 40.92
CA SER A 167 40.28 -12.34 41.92
C SER A 167 39.50 -13.54 41.37
N TRP A 168 39.78 -13.98 40.14
CA TRP A 168 39.13 -15.14 39.53
C TRP A 168 39.65 -16.47 40.12
N PRO A 169 38.80 -17.46 40.48
CA PRO A 169 37.36 -17.55 40.26
C PRO A 169 36.49 -17.00 41.40
N GLU A 170 37.04 -16.47 42.50
CA GLU A 170 36.24 -15.99 43.64
C GLU A 170 35.23 -14.89 43.23
N ALA A 171 35.59 -14.06 42.26
CA ALA A 171 34.71 -13.05 41.67
C ALA A 171 33.40 -13.61 41.09
N THR A 172 33.34 -14.88 40.66
CA THR A 172 32.14 -15.48 40.05
C THR A 172 30.96 -15.54 41.00
N LYS A 173 31.21 -15.62 42.32
CA LYS A 173 30.16 -15.62 43.36
C LYS A 173 29.33 -14.33 43.39
N ARG A 174 29.86 -13.24 42.82
CA ARG A 174 29.17 -11.95 42.71
C ARG A 174 28.44 -11.78 41.38
N PHE A 175 28.60 -12.70 40.43
CA PHE A 175 27.90 -12.65 39.15
C PHE A 175 26.56 -13.36 39.22
N VAL A 176 25.55 -12.71 38.66
CA VAL A 176 24.22 -13.27 38.41
C VAL A 176 24.06 -13.47 36.91
N LYS A 177 23.74 -14.71 36.53
CA LYS A 177 23.37 -15.07 35.16
C LYS A 177 21.86 -14.86 34.99
N VAL A 178 21.48 -14.02 34.04
CA VAL A 178 20.09 -13.80 33.63
C VAL A 178 19.81 -14.67 32.41
N PHE A 179 18.91 -15.65 32.57
CA PHE A 179 18.68 -16.69 31.58
C PHE A 179 17.18 -16.85 31.25
N PRO A 180 16.72 -16.43 30.06
CA PRO A 180 15.32 -16.53 29.66
C PRO A 180 14.76 -17.96 29.61
N PHE A 181 13.54 -18.17 30.12
CA PHE A 181 12.89 -19.49 30.15
C PHE A 181 12.71 -20.11 28.76
N GLU A 182 12.29 -19.31 27.78
CA GLU A 182 12.14 -19.75 26.38
C GLU A 182 13.47 -20.19 25.78
N TYR A 183 14.56 -19.48 26.11
CA TYR A 183 15.88 -19.84 25.63
C TYR A 183 16.40 -21.12 26.28
N GLN A 184 16.15 -21.32 27.57
CA GLN A 184 16.43 -22.59 28.24
C GLN A 184 15.67 -23.75 27.58
N ARG A 185 14.39 -23.56 27.28
CA ARG A 185 13.55 -24.56 26.61
C ARG A 185 14.10 -24.91 25.23
N ALA A 186 14.52 -23.90 24.45
CA ALA A 186 15.13 -24.11 23.15
C ALA A 186 16.45 -24.90 23.25
N LEU A 187 17.31 -24.59 24.22
CA LEU A 187 18.56 -25.35 24.42
C LEU A 187 18.31 -26.79 24.88
N ARG A 188 17.31 -27.04 25.73
CA ARG A 188 16.92 -28.40 26.13
C ARG A 188 16.40 -29.20 24.93
N GLN A 189 15.55 -28.61 24.09
CA GLN A 189 15.08 -29.23 22.85
C GLN A 189 16.24 -29.54 21.91
N MET A 190 17.16 -28.60 21.67
CA MET A 190 18.34 -28.83 20.84
C MET A 190 19.29 -29.90 21.40
N ALA A 191 19.41 -30.01 22.73
CA ALA A 191 20.21 -31.04 23.39
C ALA A 191 19.55 -32.43 23.30
N GLU A 192 18.22 -32.50 23.41
CA GLU A 192 17.43 -33.73 23.19
C GLU A 192 17.49 -34.17 21.72
N GLU A 193 17.38 -33.24 20.77
CA GLU A 193 17.54 -33.49 19.34
C GLU A 193 18.96 -33.97 19.00
N LYS A 194 20.00 -33.38 19.60
CA LYS A 194 21.39 -33.86 19.47
C LYS A 194 21.58 -35.24 20.07
N LYS A 195 20.97 -35.55 21.23
CA LYS A 195 21.01 -36.90 21.83
C LYS A 195 20.29 -37.93 20.95
N ASN A 196 19.11 -37.59 20.42
CA ASN A 196 18.37 -38.47 19.49
C ASN A 196 19.11 -38.67 18.16
N SER A 197 19.86 -37.66 17.71
CA SER A 197 20.70 -37.76 16.50
C SER A 197 21.97 -38.59 16.73
N ALA A 198 22.56 -38.55 17.93
CA ALA A 198 23.74 -39.35 18.29
C ALA A 198 23.40 -40.83 18.52
N VAL A 199 22.20 -41.16 18.99
CA VAL A 199 21.73 -42.55 19.14
C VAL A 199 21.50 -43.24 17.78
N ASN A 200 21.22 -42.47 16.72
CA ASN A 200 20.98 -42.97 15.36
C ASN A 200 22.25 -43.05 14.48
N GLN A 201 23.46 -42.83 15.02
CA GLN A 201 24.73 -42.94 14.27
C GLN A 201 25.55 -44.22 14.53
N ASN A 202 24.97 -45.26 15.14
CA ASN A 202 25.55 -46.61 15.18
C ASN A 202 24.85 -47.55 14.18
N GLY A 203 24.96 -47.24 12.90
CA GLY A 203 24.51 -48.09 11.80
C GLY A 203 25.00 -47.53 10.48
N GLY A 204 26.14 -48.04 10.01
CA GLY A 204 26.81 -47.55 8.81
C GLY A 204 26.06 -47.84 7.50
N GLY A 205 26.43 -47.10 6.46
CA GLY A 205 26.16 -47.46 5.06
C GLY A 205 25.55 -46.32 4.23
N ASP A 206 26.41 -45.72 3.42
CA ASP A 206 26.21 -44.65 2.44
C ASP A 206 25.07 -44.90 1.43
N PHE A 207 24.20 -43.89 1.20
CA PHE A 207 23.83 -43.29 -0.10
C PHE A 207 22.52 -42.48 0.00
N MET A 208 22.59 -41.28 -0.57
CA MET A 208 21.71 -40.12 -0.43
C MET A 208 20.38 -40.25 -1.20
N GLN A 209 19.23 -40.13 -0.51
CA GLN A 209 17.91 -39.84 -1.09
C GLN A 209 17.31 -38.57 -0.44
N PRO A 210 16.57 -37.71 -1.18
CA PRO A 210 15.95 -36.52 -0.60
C PRO A 210 14.77 -36.90 0.32
N LEU A 211 14.75 -36.31 1.52
CA LEU A 211 13.68 -36.46 2.51
C LEU A 211 12.31 -36.04 1.96
N PRO A 212 11.21 -36.74 2.29
CA PRO A 212 9.85 -36.29 2.01
C PRO A 212 9.49 -35.08 2.87
N ALA A 213 8.73 -34.15 2.28
CA ALA A 213 8.24 -32.95 2.95
C ALA A 213 7.37 -33.28 4.18
N LEU A 214 7.67 -32.65 5.32
CA LEU A 214 6.87 -32.70 6.53
C LEU A 214 5.48 -32.06 6.30
N PRO A 215 4.39 -32.66 6.82
CA PRO A 215 3.08 -32.03 6.79
C PRO A 215 3.05 -30.81 7.72
N PRO A 216 2.24 -29.77 7.41
CA PRO A 216 2.19 -28.57 8.23
C PRO A 216 1.61 -28.91 9.60
N VAL A 217 2.35 -28.55 10.64
CA VAL A 217 1.87 -28.56 12.03
C VAL A 217 0.71 -27.57 12.10
N LYS A 218 -0.49 -28.09 12.39
CA LYS A 218 -1.66 -27.25 12.67
C LYS A 218 -1.48 -26.56 14.01
N ASP A 219 -1.74 -25.26 14.02
CA ASP A 219 -1.77 -24.43 15.22
C ASP A 219 -2.86 -24.92 16.19
N ILE A 220 -2.55 -24.90 17.48
CA ILE A 220 -3.41 -25.45 18.53
C ILE A 220 -4.59 -24.53 18.90
N GLU A 221 -4.81 -23.44 18.16
CA GLU A 221 -5.97 -22.55 18.34
C GLU A 221 -7.23 -23.02 17.59
N ASP A 222 -7.16 -24.11 16.81
CA ASP A 222 -8.30 -24.69 16.08
C ASP A 222 -9.12 -25.73 16.86
N VAL A 223 -8.94 -25.86 18.18
CA VAL A 223 -9.80 -26.70 19.03
C VAL A 223 -10.81 -25.83 19.77
N VAL A 224 -12.01 -25.73 19.20
CA VAL A 224 -13.15 -25.02 19.76
C VAL A 224 -13.49 -25.58 21.15
N SER A 225 -13.46 -24.72 22.17
CA SER A 225 -14.28 -24.86 23.36
C SER A 225 -15.15 -23.62 23.51
N ASP A 226 -16.43 -23.83 23.82
CA ASP A 226 -17.42 -22.79 24.01
C ASP A 226 -16.97 -21.76 25.04
N ASN A 227 -16.99 -20.48 24.68
CA ASN A 227 -17.42 -19.40 25.57
C ASN A 227 -17.55 -18.06 24.84
N ALA A 228 -18.80 -17.65 24.60
CA ALA A 228 -19.15 -16.29 24.17
C ALA A 228 -18.62 -15.17 25.11
N LEU A 229 -18.14 -15.54 26.31
CA LEU A 229 -17.46 -14.65 27.27
C LEU A 229 -15.98 -14.39 26.95
N GLU A 230 -15.24 -15.30 26.31
CA GLU A 230 -13.83 -15.09 25.92
C GLU A 230 -13.70 -14.14 24.74
N LYS A 231 -14.63 -14.22 23.78
CA LYS A 231 -14.74 -13.27 22.65
C LYS A 231 -14.91 -11.83 23.14
N LYS A 232 -15.70 -11.63 24.20
CA LYS A 232 -15.91 -10.33 24.88
C LYS A 232 -14.68 -9.82 25.65
N ARG A 233 -13.76 -10.71 26.04
CA ARG A 233 -12.51 -10.38 26.76
C ARG A 233 -11.36 -10.08 25.79
N LEU A 234 -11.26 -10.78 24.66
CA LEU A 234 -10.21 -10.62 23.64
C LEU A 234 -10.44 -9.41 22.72
N GLU A 235 -11.70 -9.03 22.47
CA GLU A 235 -12.03 -7.73 21.85
C GLU A 235 -11.55 -6.52 22.67
N LYS A 236 -11.12 -6.73 23.92
CA LYS A 236 -10.88 -5.67 24.89
C LYS A 236 -9.47 -5.07 24.89
N THR A 237 -8.49 -5.63 24.16
CA THR A 237 -7.25 -4.87 23.86
C THR A 237 -6.52 -5.40 22.62
N LEU A 238 -7.00 -5.02 21.43
CA LEU A 238 -6.20 -5.17 20.21
C LEU A 238 -4.87 -4.41 20.36
N ASP A 239 -3.75 -5.03 19.97
CA ASP A 239 -2.43 -4.40 20.08
C ASP A 239 -2.18 -3.49 18.87
N LYS A 240 -2.25 -2.18 19.09
CA LYS A 240 -1.97 -1.18 18.06
C LYS A 240 -0.49 -1.08 17.71
N ILE A 241 0.38 -1.12 18.72
CA ILE A 241 1.81 -0.84 18.59
C ILE A 241 2.50 -1.95 17.80
N ARG A 242 2.10 -3.21 18.01
CA ARG A 242 2.65 -4.39 17.32
C ARG A 242 1.65 -5.04 16.38
N GLY A 243 0.55 -4.35 16.03
CA GLY A 243 -0.53 -4.93 15.23
C GLY A 243 -0.05 -5.45 13.87
N PHE A 244 0.90 -4.77 13.23
CA PHE A 244 1.48 -5.19 11.95
C PHE A 244 2.33 -6.47 12.04
N LYS A 245 2.85 -6.80 13.23
CA LYS A 245 3.60 -8.03 13.50
C LYS A 245 2.69 -9.17 13.96
N LYS A 246 1.63 -8.84 14.71
CA LYS A 246 0.71 -9.82 15.31
C LYS A 246 -0.39 -10.28 14.37
N TYR A 247 -0.82 -9.41 13.45
CA TYR A 247 -1.99 -9.67 12.62
C TYR A 247 -1.61 -9.75 11.15
N SER A 248 -1.96 -10.89 10.55
CA SER A 248 -1.82 -11.12 9.11
C SER A 248 -2.73 -10.19 8.30
N ARG A 249 -2.29 -9.88 7.08
CA ARG A 249 -3.14 -9.13 6.14
C ARG A 249 -4.32 -9.99 5.72
N GLU A 250 -5.51 -9.45 5.87
CA GLU A 250 -6.73 -10.09 5.37
C GLU A 250 -6.93 -9.72 3.90
N THR A 251 -7.03 -10.74 3.04
CA THR A 251 -7.06 -10.58 1.57
C THR A 251 -8.46 -10.81 0.98
N GLY A 252 -9.43 -11.27 1.78
CA GLY A 252 -10.79 -11.62 1.38
C GLY A 252 -11.72 -10.44 1.06
N MET A 253 -11.28 -9.44 0.31
CA MET A 253 -12.11 -8.25 0.01
C MET A 253 -13.34 -8.54 -0.86
N TYR A 254 -13.31 -9.62 -1.65
CA TYR A 254 -14.39 -9.97 -2.57
C TYR A 254 -15.18 -11.19 -2.09
N ARG A 255 -16.45 -11.28 -2.51
CA ARG A 255 -17.26 -12.50 -2.37
C ARG A 255 -16.55 -13.66 -3.09
N PRO A 256 -16.79 -14.93 -2.72
CA PRO A 256 -16.23 -16.07 -3.44
C PRO A 256 -16.54 -16.01 -4.94
N ALA A 257 -15.57 -16.31 -5.80
CA ALA A 257 -15.69 -16.19 -7.25
C ALA A 257 -16.86 -17.02 -7.80
N GLU A 258 -17.08 -18.23 -7.28
CA GLU A 258 -18.16 -19.15 -7.67
C GLU A 258 -19.55 -18.57 -7.45
N LYS A 259 -19.70 -17.68 -6.46
CA LYS A 259 -20.95 -16.96 -6.19
C LYS A 259 -21.10 -15.76 -7.12
N ARG A 260 -20.05 -14.94 -7.23
CA ARG A 260 -20.04 -13.72 -8.06
C ARG A 260 -20.31 -13.98 -9.54
N LEU A 261 -19.95 -15.16 -10.04
CA LEU A 261 -20.21 -15.56 -11.44
C LEU A 261 -21.70 -15.65 -11.80
N LYS A 262 -22.58 -15.79 -10.82
CA LYS A 262 -24.00 -16.07 -11.03
C LYS A 262 -24.88 -14.83 -11.01
N ASP A 263 -24.32 -13.66 -10.70
CA ASP A 263 -25.06 -12.42 -10.51
C ASP A 263 -24.27 -11.18 -11.01
N TRP A 264 -24.95 -10.03 -11.00
CA TRP A 264 -24.40 -8.71 -11.29
C TRP A 264 -24.29 -7.83 -10.03
N GLU A 265 -24.46 -8.42 -8.85
CA GLU A 265 -24.33 -7.72 -7.58
C GLU A 265 -22.88 -7.34 -7.33
N GLU A 266 -22.67 -6.42 -6.40
CA GLU A 266 -21.35 -5.93 -6.06
C GLU A 266 -20.42 -7.06 -5.61
N ILE A 267 -19.19 -7.09 -6.14
CA ILE A 267 -18.21 -8.14 -5.82
C ILE A 267 -17.65 -8.01 -4.41
N TYR A 268 -17.75 -6.84 -3.80
CA TYR A 268 -17.19 -6.53 -2.49
C TYR A 268 -17.91 -7.29 -1.37
N ASN A 269 -17.14 -7.83 -0.42
CA ASN A 269 -17.70 -8.56 0.74
C ASN A 269 -17.71 -7.66 1.99
N PHE A 270 -18.75 -6.83 2.10
CA PHE A 270 -18.89 -5.84 3.17
C PHE A 270 -18.87 -6.46 4.57
N ASP A 271 -19.64 -7.52 4.78
CA ASP A 271 -19.79 -8.16 6.09
C ASP A 271 -18.48 -8.76 6.60
N HIS A 272 -17.72 -9.39 5.71
CA HIS A 272 -16.42 -9.98 6.07
C HIS A 272 -15.41 -8.88 6.39
N VAL A 273 -15.27 -7.88 5.51
CA VAL A 273 -14.29 -6.81 5.69
C VAL A 273 -14.54 -6.02 6.98
N ARG A 274 -15.80 -5.75 7.33
CA ARG A 274 -16.13 -5.00 8.56
C ARG A 274 -15.75 -5.74 9.85
N LYS A 275 -15.91 -7.08 9.89
CA LYS A 275 -15.58 -7.90 11.07
C LYS A 275 -14.10 -7.81 11.45
N GLY A 276 -13.21 -7.80 10.45
CA GLY A 276 -11.76 -7.73 10.65
C GLY A 276 -11.18 -6.30 10.67
N LEU A 277 -12.00 -5.26 10.47
CA LEU A 277 -11.48 -3.95 10.10
C LEU A 277 -10.62 -3.29 11.18
N ARG A 278 -11.00 -3.40 12.46
CA ARG A 278 -10.20 -2.87 13.59
C ARG A 278 -8.84 -3.56 13.68
N VAL A 279 -8.78 -4.85 13.38
CA VAL A 279 -7.53 -5.64 13.32
C VAL A 279 -6.65 -5.14 12.18
N GLN A 280 -7.23 -4.95 10.98
CA GLN A 280 -6.48 -4.43 9.84
C GLN A 280 -6.01 -2.98 10.05
N ALA A 281 -6.80 -2.15 10.73
CA ALA A 281 -6.42 -0.79 11.12
C ALA A 281 -5.28 -0.78 12.16
N ALA A 282 -5.22 -1.78 13.05
CA ALA A 282 -4.12 -1.97 13.99
C ALA A 282 -2.78 -2.23 13.29
N ARG A 283 -2.78 -2.77 12.06
CA ARG A 283 -1.57 -2.99 11.25
C ARG A 283 -0.93 -1.70 10.75
N CYS A 284 -1.62 -0.56 10.82
CA CYS A 284 -1.00 0.71 10.46
C CYS A 284 0.04 1.12 11.50
N MET A 285 1.29 1.34 11.06
CA MET A 285 2.43 1.69 11.93
C MET A 285 2.45 3.15 12.39
N ASP A 286 1.48 3.96 11.99
CA ASP A 286 1.43 5.40 12.26
C ASP A 286 2.77 6.12 11.96
N CYS A 287 3.23 5.95 10.72
CA CYS A 287 4.58 6.37 10.31
C CYS A 287 4.75 7.88 10.43
N GLY A 288 5.85 8.33 11.07
CA GLY A 288 6.18 9.76 11.17
C GLY A 288 6.33 10.48 9.82
N VAL A 289 6.80 9.75 8.79
CA VAL A 289 6.73 10.19 7.38
C VAL A 289 5.80 9.23 6.63
N PRO A 290 4.50 9.55 6.48
CA PRO A 290 3.54 8.62 5.91
C PRO A 290 3.57 8.66 4.38
N PHE A 291 4.40 7.82 3.75
CA PHE A 291 4.53 7.72 2.29
C PHE A 291 3.23 7.35 1.56
N CYS A 292 2.26 6.76 2.26
CA CYS A 292 0.92 6.55 1.73
C CYS A 292 0.18 7.86 1.41
N GLN A 293 0.59 8.99 1.97
CA GLN A 293 0.10 10.35 1.67
C GLN A 293 0.96 11.09 0.64
N SER A 294 2.09 10.52 0.21
CA SER A 294 3.03 11.18 -0.72
C SER A 294 2.50 11.22 -2.16
N SER A 295 3.24 11.88 -3.05
CA SER A 295 2.97 11.92 -4.49
C SER A 295 2.97 10.54 -5.17
N HIS A 296 3.64 9.54 -4.59
CA HIS A 296 3.58 8.15 -5.04
C HIS A 296 2.42 7.36 -4.40
N GLY A 297 1.88 7.85 -3.28
CA GLY A 297 0.79 7.28 -2.52
C GLY A 297 -0.58 7.77 -3.01
N CYS A 298 -1.37 8.38 -2.11
CA CYS A 298 -2.69 8.89 -2.42
C CYS A 298 -2.64 10.26 -3.12
N PRO A 299 -3.15 10.39 -4.37
CA PRO A 299 -3.14 11.67 -5.08
C PRO A 299 -3.93 12.81 -4.40
N LEU A 300 -4.95 12.47 -3.61
CA LEU A 300 -5.71 13.45 -2.83
C LEU A 300 -4.95 13.96 -1.60
N GLY A 301 -3.86 13.28 -1.21
CA GLY A 301 -3.18 13.52 0.06
C GLY A 301 -4.04 13.13 1.27
N ASN A 302 -4.83 12.05 1.16
CA ASN A 302 -5.68 11.58 2.25
C ASN A 302 -4.87 11.37 3.54
N ILE A 303 -5.42 11.76 4.68
CA ILE A 303 -4.75 11.69 5.99
C ILE A 303 -4.82 10.27 6.58
N ILE A 304 -4.27 9.29 5.85
CA ILE A 304 -4.50 7.85 6.02
C ILE A 304 -4.23 7.31 7.43
N PRO A 305 -3.02 7.48 8.00
CA PRO A 305 -2.74 7.09 9.38
C PRO A 305 -3.79 7.57 10.38
N LYS A 306 -4.31 8.80 10.22
CA LYS A 306 -5.23 9.39 11.18
C LYS A 306 -6.58 8.70 11.19
N TRP A 307 -7.21 8.53 10.04
CA TRP A 307 -8.50 7.84 10.00
C TRP A 307 -8.36 6.32 10.22
N ASN A 308 -7.21 5.71 9.92
CA ASN A 308 -6.92 4.33 10.34
C ASN A 308 -6.90 4.21 11.87
N ASP A 309 -6.22 5.12 12.56
CA ASP A 309 -6.16 5.14 14.01
C ASP A 309 -7.55 5.37 14.63
N LEU A 310 -8.33 6.28 14.06
CA LEU A 310 -9.70 6.54 14.52
C LEU A 310 -10.62 5.32 14.32
N VAL A 311 -10.49 4.58 13.23
CA VAL A 311 -11.19 3.30 13.03
C VAL A 311 -10.77 2.27 14.07
N PHE A 312 -9.47 2.17 14.37
CA PHE A 312 -8.96 1.29 15.43
C PHE A 312 -9.58 1.62 16.80
N LEU A 313 -9.64 2.92 17.13
CA LEU A 313 -10.27 3.49 18.34
C LEU A 313 -11.81 3.43 18.32
N ASN A 314 -12.41 2.90 17.25
CA ASN A 314 -13.86 2.82 17.05
C ASN A 314 -14.56 4.19 17.00
N ASN A 315 -13.82 5.25 16.66
CA ASN A 315 -14.33 6.61 16.47
C ASN A 315 -14.64 6.89 15.00
N TRP A 316 -15.71 6.25 14.50
CA TRP A 316 -16.11 6.29 13.09
C TRP A 316 -16.52 7.67 12.60
N SER A 317 -17.18 8.47 13.45
CA SER A 317 -17.62 9.81 13.06
C SER A 317 -16.44 10.74 12.77
N GLU A 318 -15.39 10.69 13.61
CA GLU A 318 -14.21 11.50 13.38
C GLU A 318 -13.35 10.93 12.24
N ALA A 319 -13.30 9.60 12.09
CA ALA A 319 -12.64 8.97 10.93
C ALA A 319 -13.25 9.48 9.61
N LEU A 320 -14.59 9.59 9.57
CA LEU A 320 -15.31 10.16 8.44
C LEU A 320 -14.95 11.63 8.21
N ASN A 321 -14.96 12.46 9.27
CA ASN A 321 -14.61 13.88 9.16
C ASN A 321 -13.21 14.05 8.54
N GLN A 322 -12.23 13.26 8.98
CA GLN A 322 -10.87 13.28 8.44
C GLN A 322 -10.80 12.81 6.98
N LEU A 323 -11.58 11.79 6.62
CA LEU A 323 -11.63 11.28 5.25
C LEU A 323 -12.25 12.30 4.28
N LEU A 324 -13.37 12.93 4.66
CA LEU A 324 -14.08 13.90 3.82
C LEU A 324 -13.35 15.24 3.64
N GLN A 325 -12.37 15.56 4.50
CA GLN A 325 -11.52 16.73 4.30
C GLN A 325 -10.77 16.68 2.97
N THR A 326 -10.38 15.49 2.52
CA THR A 326 -9.49 15.27 1.38
C THR A 326 -10.18 14.63 0.19
N ASN A 327 -11.23 13.82 0.42
CA ASN A 327 -11.93 13.10 -0.64
C ASN A 327 -13.43 13.44 -0.70
N ASN A 328 -13.92 13.80 -1.89
CA ASN A 328 -15.35 14.05 -2.11
C ASN A 328 -16.16 12.75 -2.13
N PHE A 329 -15.58 11.66 -2.67
CA PHE A 329 -16.31 10.43 -2.99
C PHE A 329 -15.55 9.17 -2.56
N PRO A 330 -15.35 8.95 -1.24
CA PRO A 330 -14.65 7.76 -0.77
C PRO A 330 -15.33 6.44 -1.17
N GLU A 331 -16.64 6.47 -1.42
CA GLU A 331 -17.39 5.29 -1.87
C GLU A 331 -16.96 4.85 -3.28
N PHE A 332 -16.47 5.77 -4.13
CA PHE A 332 -15.96 5.44 -5.45
C PHE A 332 -14.52 4.96 -5.36
N THR A 333 -13.64 5.74 -4.71
CA THR A 333 -12.22 5.38 -4.57
C THR A 333 -12.03 4.07 -3.82
N GLY A 334 -12.78 3.85 -2.74
CA GLY A 334 -12.77 2.61 -1.95
C GLY A 334 -13.14 1.35 -2.76
N ARG A 335 -13.84 1.49 -3.89
CA ARG A 335 -14.25 0.38 -4.77
C ARG A 335 -13.32 0.23 -5.97
N VAL A 336 -13.01 1.32 -6.67
CA VAL A 336 -12.38 1.24 -8.01
C VAL A 336 -10.92 1.66 -8.03
N CYS A 337 -10.40 2.32 -7.00
CA CYS A 337 -9.01 2.73 -6.97
C CYS A 337 -8.08 1.49 -6.92
N PRO A 338 -6.95 1.48 -7.65
CA PRO A 338 -5.93 0.45 -7.54
C PRO A 338 -5.06 0.58 -6.27
N ALA A 339 -5.44 1.47 -5.34
CA ALA A 339 -4.81 1.69 -4.05
C ALA A 339 -3.28 1.99 -4.13
N PRO A 340 -2.84 3.05 -4.85
CA PRO A 340 -1.43 3.44 -4.89
C PRO A 340 -0.85 3.71 -3.50
N CYS A 341 -1.68 4.19 -2.57
CA CYS A 341 -1.36 4.34 -1.15
C CYS A 341 -0.88 3.05 -0.46
N GLU A 342 -1.40 1.88 -0.85
CA GLU A 342 -0.94 0.59 -0.35
C GLU A 342 0.40 0.20 -0.98
N GLY A 343 0.61 0.54 -2.26
CA GLY A 343 1.88 0.36 -2.96
C GLY A 343 3.04 1.15 -2.33
N SER A 344 2.75 2.34 -1.80
CA SER A 344 3.72 3.21 -1.09
C SER A 344 3.71 3.05 0.43
N CYS A 345 2.95 2.09 0.97
CA CYS A 345 2.91 1.85 2.41
C CYS A 345 4.31 1.42 2.90
N VAL A 346 4.80 2.01 4.00
CA VAL A 346 6.10 1.66 4.59
C VAL A 346 6.11 0.21 5.06
N LEU A 347 4.98 -0.31 5.54
CA LEU A 347 4.85 -1.72 5.92
C LEU A 347 5.16 -2.64 4.73
N GLY A 348 4.75 -2.21 3.53
CA GLY A 348 4.96 -2.89 2.24
C GLY A 348 6.43 -3.17 1.86
N ILE A 349 7.40 -2.64 2.62
CA ILE A 349 8.82 -2.95 2.47
C ILE A 349 9.14 -4.34 3.02
N ASN A 350 8.55 -4.71 4.16
CA ASN A 350 8.90 -5.94 4.89
C ASN A 350 7.73 -6.94 4.97
N GLU A 351 6.49 -6.46 4.96
CA GLU A 351 5.26 -7.23 5.15
C GLU A 351 4.17 -6.74 4.19
N PRO A 352 3.10 -7.52 3.92
CA PRO A 352 2.00 -7.04 3.09
C PRO A 352 1.41 -5.72 3.63
N PRO A 353 1.07 -4.75 2.77
CA PRO A 353 0.64 -3.42 3.22
C PRO A 353 -0.68 -3.46 3.99
N VAL A 354 -0.99 -2.35 4.67
CA VAL A 354 -2.27 -2.12 5.32
C VAL A 354 -3.38 -2.10 4.25
N THR A 355 -4.56 -2.64 4.55
CA THR A 355 -5.73 -2.62 3.65
C THR A 355 -6.44 -1.26 3.66
N ILE A 356 -5.71 -0.21 3.25
CA ILE A 356 -6.14 1.19 3.26
C ILE A 356 -7.44 1.37 2.46
N LYS A 357 -7.53 0.76 1.27
CA LYS A 357 -8.72 0.84 0.41
C LYS A 357 -9.97 0.29 1.09
N ASN A 358 -9.82 -0.82 1.82
CA ASN A 358 -10.93 -1.46 2.53
C ASN A 358 -11.42 -0.61 3.69
N ILE A 359 -10.50 -0.01 4.44
CA ILE A 359 -10.83 0.87 5.56
C ILE A 359 -11.54 2.15 5.04
N GLU A 360 -11.06 2.75 3.95
CA GLU A 360 -11.72 3.88 3.28
C GLU A 360 -13.17 3.55 2.91
N CYS A 361 -13.38 2.42 2.22
CA CYS A 361 -14.70 1.97 1.78
C CYS A 361 -15.65 1.71 2.96
N ALA A 362 -15.14 1.07 4.01
CA ALA A 362 -15.94 0.74 5.19
C ALA A 362 -16.37 1.99 5.98
N ILE A 363 -15.50 3.02 6.10
CA ILE A 363 -15.84 4.28 6.80
C ILE A 363 -17.05 4.94 6.14
N ILE A 364 -17.00 5.12 4.82
CA ILE A 364 -18.06 5.85 4.09
C ILE A 364 -19.36 5.07 4.04
N ASP A 365 -19.32 3.75 3.87
CA ASP A 365 -20.54 2.94 3.84
C ASP A 365 -21.21 2.89 5.22
N TYR A 366 -20.41 2.78 6.29
CA TYR A 366 -20.92 2.90 7.66
C TYR A 366 -21.58 4.28 7.89
N ALA A 367 -20.96 5.36 7.40
CA ALA A 367 -21.53 6.70 7.51
C ALA A 367 -22.88 6.87 6.79
N PHE A 368 -23.07 6.23 5.64
CA PHE A 368 -24.35 6.22 4.94
C PHE A 368 -25.41 5.42 5.70
N GLU A 369 -25.06 4.25 6.25
CA GLU A 369 -25.97 3.43 7.06
C GLU A 369 -26.44 4.14 8.33
N GLN A 370 -25.56 4.89 8.98
CA GLN A 370 -25.89 5.70 10.16
C GLN A 370 -26.62 7.01 9.82
N GLY A 371 -26.81 7.32 8.53
CA GLY A 371 -27.45 8.56 8.09
C GLY A 371 -26.65 9.83 8.38
N TRP A 372 -25.32 9.73 8.50
CA TRP A 372 -24.43 10.87 8.78
C TRP A 372 -24.15 11.72 7.54
N ILE A 373 -24.18 11.10 6.36
CA ILE A 373 -24.02 11.80 5.09
C ILE A 373 -25.36 12.43 4.69
N LYS A 374 -25.41 13.77 4.70
CA LYS A 374 -26.60 14.57 4.35
C LYS A 374 -26.22 15.68 3.39
N PRO A 375 -27.16 16.19 2.57
CA PRO A 375 -26.93 17.38 1.75
C PRO A 375 -26.52 18.58 2.60
N VAL A 376 -25.43 19.25 2.22
CA VAL A 376 -24.97 20.50 2.86
C VAL A 376 -25.22 21.69 1.92
N ILE A 377 -26.37 22.34 2.09
CA ILE A 377 -26.74 23.50 1.27
C ILE A 377 -25.98 24.76 1.73
N PRO A 378 -25.29 25.47 0.82
CA PRO A 378 -24.62 26.73 1.14
C PRO A 378 -25.61 27.79 1.65
N GLN A 379 -25.29 28.39 2.79
CA GLN A 379 -26.14 29.42 3.41
C GLN A 379 -26.13 30.76 2.66
N ILE A 380 -25.03 31.05 1.95
CA ILE A 380 -24.83 32.28 1.20
C ILE A 380 -24.49 31.90 -0.24
N ARG A 381 -25.16 32.53 -1.21
CA ARG A 381 -24.85 32.42 -2.64
C ARG A 381 -24.05 33.62 -3.10
N THR A 382 -22.98 33.37 -3.85
CA THR A 382 -22.08 34.41 -4.39
C THR A 382 -22.67 35.16 -5.59
N GLY A 383 -23.76 34.64 -6.18
CA GLY A 383 -24.33 35.14 -7.43
C GLY A 383 -23.49 34.82 -8.67
N LYS A 384 -22.38 34.08 -8.54
CA LYS A 384 -21.55 33.64 -9.67
C LYS A 384 -22.05 32.31 -10.22
N HIS A 385 -22.12 32.22 -11.54
CA HIS A 385 -22.58 31.05 -12.28
C HIS A 385 -21.38 30.34 -12.94
N VAL A 386 -21.26 29.03 -12.73
CA VAL A 386 -20.19 28.19 -13.30
C VAL A 386 -20.78 27.03 -14.10
N ALA A 387 -20.33 26.89 -15.35
CA ALA A 387 -20.61 25.73 -16.18
C ALA A 387 -19.50 24.69 -16.05
N ILE A 388 -19.87 23.43 -15.87
CA ILE A 388 -18.95 22.30 -15.87
C ILE A 388 -19.34 21.36 -17.02
N VAL A 389 -18.42 21.10 -17.94
CA VAL A 389 -18.67 20.25 -19.11
C VAL A 389 -18.13 18.85 -18.83
N GLY A 390 -19.05 17.90 -18.62
CA GLY A 390 -18.76 16.50 -18.29
C GLY A 390 -19.03 16.18 -16.83
N SER A 391 -19.75 15.08 -16.59
CA SER A 391 -20.15 14.66 -15.23
C SER A 391 -19.34 13.49 -14.67
N GLY A 392 -18.11 13.29 -15.17
CA GLY A 392 -17.17 12.34 -14.59
C GLY A 392 -16.70 12.74 -13.19
N PRO A 393 -15.80 11.95 -12.56
CA PRO A 393 -15.32 12.22 -11.20
C PRO A 393 -14.75 13.63 -11.00
N ALA A 394 -14.02 14.16 -11.99
CA ALA A 394 -13.47 15.52 -11.95
C ALA A 394 -14.59 16.58 -11.91
N GLY A 395 -15.55 16.50 -12.83
CA GLY A 395 -16.67 17.43 -12.90
C GLY A 395 -17.55 17.40 -11.65
N LEU A 396 -17.85 16.21 -11.12
CA LEU A 396 -18.61 16.07 -9.87
C LEU A 396 -17.85 16.64 -8.67
N ALA A 397 -16.54 16.37 -8.57
CA ALA A 397 -15.72 16.87 -7.46
C ALA A 397 -15.62 18.40 -7.51
N ALA A 398 -15.43 18.97 -8.70
CA ALA A 398 -15.41 20.41 -8.91
C ALA A 398 -16.76 21.05 -8.58
N ALA A 399 -17.86 20.43 -9.05
CA ALA A 399 -19.22 20.90 -8.78
C ALA A 399 -19.51 20.96 -7.28
N HIS A 400 -19.16 19.90 -6.55
CA HIS A 400 -19.33 19.85 -5.10
C HIS A 400 -18.51 20.95 -4.39
N GLN A 401 -17.24 21.16 -4.76
CA GLN A 401 -16.42 22.22 -4.16
C GLN A 401 -16.93 23.63 -4.47
N LEU A 402 -17.26 23.92 -5.73
CA LEU A 402 -17.76 25.24 -6.14
C LEU A 402 -19.14 25.54 -5.56
N ASN A 403 -20.02 24.54 -5.48
CA ASN A 403 -21.30 24.69 -4.79
C ASN A 403 -21.05 25.01 -3.31
N LYS A 404 -20.16 24.28 -2.64
CA LYS A 404 -19.78 24.54 -1.24
C LYS A 404 -19.22 25.96 -1.01
N ALA A 405 -18.52 26.53 -1.98
CA ALA A 405 -18.07 27.93 -1.96
C ALA A 405 -19.21 28.96 -2.16
N GLY A 406 -20.42 28.50 -2.47
CA GLY A 406 -21.61 29.34 -2.66
C GLY A 406 -21.87 29.74 -4.11
N HIS A 407 -21.16 29.20 -5.09
CA HIS A 407 -21.46 29.43 -6.51
C HIS A 407 -22.69 28.64 -6.96
N LEU A 408 -23.31 29.09 -8.05
CA LEU A 408 -24.38 28.37 -8.75
C LEU A 408 -23.74 27.54 -9.85
N VAL A 409 -23.86 26.21 -9.76
CA VAL A 409 -23.15 25.29 -10.64
C VAL A 409 -24.14 24.54 -11.53
N THR A 410 -23.88 24.55 -12.83
CA THR A 410 -24.57 23.71 -13.82
C THR A 410 -23.58 22.73 -14.44
N VAL A 411 -23.86 21.44 -14.36
CA VAL A 411 -23.08 20.37 -14.96
C VAL A 411 -23.80 19.87 -16.22
N PHE A 412 -23.11 19.93 -17.36
CA PHE A 412 -23.60 19.44 -18.65
C PHE A 412 -23.05 18.04 -18.90
N GLU A 413 -23.92 17.09 -19.21
CA GLU A 413 -23.58 15.70 -19.50
C GLU A 413 -24.17 15.29 -20.85
N ARG A 414 -23.32 14.71 -21.72
CA ARG A 414 -23.71 14.27 -23.06
C ARG A 414 -24.62 13.03 -23.03
N ASN A 415 -24.44 12.17 -22.03
CA ASN A 415 -25.27 10.99 -21.87
C ASN A 415 -26.59 11.28 -21.16
N ASP A 416 -27.47 10.29 -21.17
CA ASP A 416 -28.78 10.29 -20.50
C ASP A 416 -28.68 10.24 -18.97
N ARG A 417 -27.50 9.92 -18.41
CA ARG A 417 -27.26 9.83 -16.97
C ARG A 417 -25.90 10.38 -16.59
N VAL A 418 -25.86 10.98 -15.40
CA VAL A 418 -24.71 11.61 -14.77
C VAL A 418 -23.74 10.55 -14.23
N GLY A 419 -22.43 10.84 -14.24
CA GLY A 419 -21.38 10.03 -13.62
C GLY A 419 -20.23 9.61 -14.56
N GLY A 420 -20.34 9.90 -15.86
CA GLY A 420 -19.31 9.54 -16.85
C GLY A 420 -18.93 8.06 -16.79
N LEU A 421 -17.63 7.75 -16.69
CA LEU A 421 -17.15 6.36 -16.59
C LEU A 421 -17.62 5.64 -15.32
N LEU A 422 -17.93 6.34 -14.22
CA LEU A 422 -18.53 5.70 -13.05
C LEU A 422 -19.90 5.11 -13.37
N GLN A 423 -20.63 5.74 -14.30
CA GLN A 423 -21.97 5.36 -14.71
C GLN A 423 -21.95 4.30 -15.82
N TYR A 424 -21.17 4.54 -16.88
CA TYR A 424 -21.22 3.74 -18.10
C TYR A 424 -19.93 2.99 -18.46
N GLY A 425 -18.81 3.27 -17.81
CA GLY A 425 -17.56 2.55 -18.08
C GLY A 425 -17.35 1.36 -17.16
N ILE A 426 -17.34 1.63 -15.86
CA ILE A 426 -17.06 0.61 -14.84
C ILE A 426 -18.29 -0.30 -14.71
N PRO A 427 -18.16 -1.64 -14.75
CA PRO A 427 -19.29 -2.54 -14.64
C PRO A 427 -20.02 -2.45 -13.30
N THR A 428 -21.33 -2.75 -13.29
CA THR A 428 -22.17 -2.74 -12.07
C THR A 428 -21.60 -3.59 -10.94
N MET A 429 -21.04 -4.77 -11.24
CA MET A 429 -20.50 -5.66 -10.20
C MET A 429 -19.25 -5.08 -9.52
N LYS A 430 -18.48 -4.19 -10.18
CA LYS A 430 -17.28 -3.56 -9.60
C LYS A 430 -17.62 -2.24 -8.88
N LEU A 431 -18.59 -1.49 -9.40
CA LEU A 431 -19.13 -0.28 -8.80
C LEU A 431 -20.64 -0.24 -9.04
N SER A 432 -21.41 -0.48 -7.98
CA SER A 432 -22.87 -0.44 -8.02
C SER A 432 -23.37 0.93 -8.50
N LYS A 433 -24.34 0.91 -9.42
CA LYS A 433 -24.96 2.14 -9.94
C LYS A 433 -25.88 2.80 -8.94
N GLU A 434 -26.35 2.06 -7.94
CA GLU A 434 -27.09 2.63 -6.81
C GLU A 434 -26.19 3.54 -5.96
N VAL A 435 -24.92 3.14 -5.75
CA VAL A 435 -23.93 3.96 -5.02
C VAL A 435 -23.65 5.26 -5.77
N VAL A 436 -23.52 5.20 -7.10
CA VAL A 436 -23.34 6.38 -7.96
C VAL A 436 -24.58 7.28 -7.90
N GLN A 437 -25.78 6.71 -8.08
CA GLN A 437 -27.04 7.46 -8.06
C GLN A 437 -27.31 8.10 -6.69
N ARG A 438 -27.01 7.41 -5.58
CA ARG A 438 -27.13 7.95 -4.21
C ARG A 438 -26.32 9.23 -4.05
N ARG A 439 -25.07 9.24 -4.53
CA ARG A 439 -24.21 10.42 -4.45
C ARG A 439 -24.69 11.55 -5.36
N ILE A 440 -25.10 11.23 -6.59
CA ILE A 440 -25.61 12.24 -7.53
C ILE A 440 -26.86 12.91 -6.96
N LYS A 441 -27.78 12.14 -6.38
CA LYS A 441 -28.95 12.66 -5.70
C LYS A 441 -28.57 13.64 -4.59
N LEU A 442 -27.61 13.28 -3.74
CA LEU A 442 -27.13 14.18 -2.69
C LEU A 442 -26.58 15.49 -3.26
N LEU A 443 -25.80 15.44 -4.34
CA LEU A 443 -25.28 16.65 -4.99
C LEU A 443 -26.39 17.51 -5.61
N ALA A 444 -27.41 16.89 -6.18
CA ALA A 444 -28.59 17.59 -6.69
C ALA A 444 -29.38 18.26 -5.56
N ASP A 445 -29.57 17.55 -4.44
CA ASP A 445 -30.25 18.06 -3.23
C ASP A 445 -29.46 19.23 -2.59
N GLU A 446 -28.14 19.32 -2.81
CA GLU A 446 -27.30 20.47 -2.41
C GLU A 446 -27.46 21.71 -3.32
N GLY A 447 -28.20 21.58 -4.43
CA GLY A 447 -28.50 22.65 -5.38
C GLY A 447 -27.65 22.67 -6.65
N ILE A 448 -26.91 21.59 -6.95
CA ILE A 448 -26.21 21.46 -8.24
C ILE A 448 -27.21 21.07 -9.33
N VAL A 449 -27.20 21.81 -10.44
CA VAL A 449 -28.08 21.53 -11.59
C VAL A 449 -27.37 20.61 -12.57
N PHE A 450 -28.02 19.50 -12.92
CA PHE A 450 -27.53 18.58 -13.95
C PHE A 450 -28.37 18.69 -15.22
N LYS A 451 -27.73 18.96 -16.35
CA LYS A 451 -28.35 18.95 -17.68
C LYS A 451 -27.77 17.78 -18.50
N THR A 452 -28.55 16.71 -18.63
CA THR A 452 -28.20 15.49 -19.38
C THR A 452 -28.65 15.56 -20.83
N ASN A 453 -28.12 14.67 -21.69
CA ASN A 453 -28.36 14.66 -23.14
C ASN A 453 -27.96 15.97 -23.84
N ILE A 454 -26.92 16.64 -23.33
CA ILE A 454 -26.38 17.85 -23.95
C ILE A 454 -24.89 17.65 -24.21
N ASN A 455 -24.54 17.52 -25.48
CA ASN A 455 -23.17 17.45 -25.95
C ASN A 455 -22.67 18.85 -26.33
N VAL A 456 -21.97 19.49 -25.39
CA VAL A 456 -21.36 20.82 -25.59
C VAL A 456 -20.36 20.77 -26.76
N GLY A 457 -20.42 21.74 -27.66
CA GLY A 457 -19.70 21.76 -28.94
C GLY A 457 -20.43 21.07 -30.10
N LYS A 458 -21.62 20.49 -29.85
CA LYS A 458 -22.51 19.95 -30.89
C LYS A 458 -23.96 20.42 -30.74
N ASP A 459 -24.56 20.18 -29.58
CA ASP A 459 -25.96 20.53 -29.29
C ASP A 459 -26.10 21.99 -28.81
N ILE A 460 -25.14 22.45 -28.01
CA ILE A 460 -24.94 23.85 -27.61
C ILE A 460 -23.48 24.19 -27.82
N THR A 461 -23.15 25.44 -28.16
CA THR A 461 -21.76 25.81 -28.43
C THR A 461 -20.99 26.06 -27.13
N ALA A 462 -19.68 25.80 -27.13
CA ALA A 462 -18.84 26.16 -25.99
C ALA A 462 -18.74 27.69 -25.81
N LYS A 463 -18.89 28.46 -26.89
CA LYS A 463 -18.95 29.93 -26.87
C LYS A 463 -20.20 30.45 -26.16
N GLU A 464 -21.38 29.87 -26.41
CA GLU A 464 -22.61 30.21 -25.68
C GLU A 464 -22.41 30.06 -24.16
N LEU A 465 -21.74 28.99 -23.71
CA LEU A 465 -21.44 28.80 -22.29
C LEU A 465 -20.54 29.91 -21.73
N MET A 466 -19.59 30.43 -22.51
CA MET A 466 -18.73 31.53 -22.07
C MET A 466 -19.47 32.87 -21.97
N GLU A 467 -20.53 33.05 -22.74
CA GLU A 467 -21.39 34.24 -22.68
C GLU A 467 -22.35 34.19 -21.48
N GLU A 468 -22.94 33.02 -21.22
CA GLU A 468 -23.92 32.83 -20.14
C GLU A 468 -23.31 32.68 -18.74
N PHE A 469 -22.13 32.07 -18.64
CA PHE A 469 -21.51 31.72 -17.35
C PHE A 469 -20.28 32.60 -17.05
N ASN A 470 -20.00 32.77 -15.77
CA ASN A 470 -18.84 33.56 -15.33
C ASN A 470 -17.52 32.78 -15.48
N ALA A 471 -17.58 31.44 -15.44
CA ALA A 471 -16.46 30.54 -15.71
C ALA A 471 -16.96 29.22 -16.31
N VAL A 472 -16.13 28.58 -17.13
CA VAL A 472 -16.37 27.27 -17.74
C VAL A 472 -15.24 26.33 -17.36
N LEU A 473 -15.56 25.15 -16.84
CA LEU A 473 -14.60 24.10 -16.52
C LEU A 473 -14.84 22.86 -17.41
N LEU A 474 -13.84 22.51 -18.21
CA LEU A 474 -13.84 21.34 -19.07
C LEU A 474 -13.38 20.10 -18.29
N CYS A 475 -14.26 19.11 -18.20
CA CYS A 475 -14.05 17.80 -17.56
C CYS A 475 -14.53 16.67 -18.48
N THR A 476 -14.25 16.81 -19.79
CA THR A 476 -14.78 15.96 -20.87
C THR A 476 -14.19 14.55 -20.89
N GLY A 477 -13.08 14.34 -20.18
CA GLY A 477 -12.34 13.08 -20.14
C GLY A 477 -11.50 12.82 -21.40
N ALA A 478 -10.75 11.72 -21.41
CA ALA A 478 -10.00 11.27 -22.60
C ALA A 478 -10.82 10.26 -23.39
N THR A 479 -11.78 10.72 -24.18
CA THR A 479 -12.79 9.87 -24.84
C THR A 479 -12.32 9.28 -26.17
N TRP A 480 -11.21 9.74 -26.74
CA TRP A 480 -10.73 9.27 -28.04
C TRP A 480 -9.96 7.94 -27.91
N PRO A 481 -10.51 6.80 -28.37
CA PRO A 481 -9.89 5.49 -28.14
C PRO A 481 -8.65 5.29 -29.01
N ARG A 482 -7.70 4.49 -28.51
CA ARG A 482 -6.58 4.00 -29.31
C ARG A 482 -7.04 2.88 -30.22
N ASP A 483 -6.80 3.02 -31.52
CA ASP A 483 -7.13 2.01 -32.52
C ASP A 483 -5.96 1.06 -32.84
N LEU A 484 -6.27 -0.07 -33.48
CA LEU A 484 -5.29 -1.06 -33.95
C LEU A 484 -5.45 -1.27 -35.47
N PRO A 485 -4.85 -0.42 -36.32
CA PRO A 485 -5.04 -0.44 -37.76
C PRO A 485 -4.16 -1.52 -38.44
N ILE A 486 -4.45 -2.78 -38.14
CA ILE A 486 -3.83 -3.95 -38.80
C ILE A 486 -4.78 -4.53 -39.88
N PRO A 487 -4.30 -5.34 -40.83
CA PRO A 487 -5.15 -5.98 -41.83
C PRO A 487 -6.37 -6.67 -41.20
N GLY A 488 -7.55 -6.48 -41.82
CA GLY A 488 -8.83 -7.00 -41.34
C GLY A 488 -9.52 -6.16 -40.26
N ARG A 489 -8.99 -4.99 -39.87
CA ARG A 489 -9.60 -4.12 -38.84
C ARG A 489 -11.05 -3.70 -39.13
N GLN A 490 -11.44 -3.66 -40.41
CA GLN A 490 -12.77 -3.30 -40.89
C GLN A 490 -13.82 -4.41 -40.73
N LEU A 491 -13.42 -5.63 -40.37
CA LEU A 491 -14.34 -6.76 -40.20
C LEU A 491 -15.34 -6.52 -39.06
N ASN A 492 -16.54 -7.07 -39.22
CA ASN A 492 -17.55 -7.07 -38.17
C ASN A 492 -17.08 -7.90 -36.96
N GLY A 493 -17.50 -7.49 -35.76
CA GLY A 493 -17.10 -8.15 -34.50
C GLY A 493 -15.86 -7.58 -33.83
N ILE A 494 -15.24 -6.53 -34.39
CA ILE A 494 -14.11 -5.81 -33.79
C ILE A 494 -14.59 -4.47 -33.22
N HIS A 495 -14.61 -4.34 -31.89
CA HIS A 495 -15.19 -3.19 -31.20
C HIS A 495 -14.23 -2.59 -30.17
N TYR A 496 -14.38 -1.29 -29.89
CA TYR A 496 -13.73 -0.69 -28.73
C TYR A 496 -14.34 -1.22 -27.44
N ALA A 497 -13.50 -1.47 -26.43
CA ALA A 497 -13.92 -1.97 -25.12
C ALA A 497 -14.99 -1.07 -24.48
N MET A 498 -14.84 0.25 -24.58
CA MET A 498 -15.82 1.19 -24.01
C MET A 498 -17.19 1.09 -24.66
N SER A 499 -17.26 0.89 -25.98
CA SER A 499 -18.54 0.71 -26.66
C SER A 499 -19.27 -0.53 -26.16
N PHE A 500 -18.53 -1.62 -25.92
CA PHE A 500 -19.08 -2.86 -25.35
C PHE A 500 -19.59 -2.66 -23.92
N LEU A 501 -18.77 -2.08 -23.04
CA LEU A 501 -19.12 -1.86 -21.64
C LEU A 501 -20.29 -0.88 -21.49
N GLU A 502 -20.25 0.26 -22.19
CA GLU A 502 -21.29 1.29 -22.12
C GLU A 502 -22.65 0.77 -22.59
N GLN A 503 -22.70 0.07 -23.72
CA GLN A 503 -23.95 -0.50 -24.21
C GLN A 503 -24.50 -1.55 -23.25
N TRP A 504 -23.65 -2.39 -22.66
CA TRP A 504 -24.12 -3.37 -21.69
C TRP A 504 -24.68 -2.70 -20.43
N GLN A 505 -24.01 -1.65 -19.94
CA GLN A 505 -24.49 -0.87 -18.80
C GLN A 505 -25.84 -0.19 -19.10
N LYS A 506 -25.96 0.47 -20.26
CA LYS A 506 -27.23 1.05 -20.72
C LYS A 506 -28.35 0.00 -20.79
N LYS A 507 -28.06 -1.20 -21.30
CA LYS A 507 -29.04 -2.30 -21.36
C LYS A 507 -29.50 -2.73 -19.97
N GLN A 508 -28.56 -2.96 -19.04
CA GLN A 508 -28.88 -3.34 -17.66
C GLN A 508 -29.75 -2.29 -16.94
N MET A 509 -29.57 -1.02 -17.30
CA MET A 509 -30.35 0.09 -16.74
C MET A 509 -31.67 0.36 -17.48
N GLY A 510 -32.11 -0.57 -18.34
CA GLY A 510 -33.42 -0.52 -18.99
C GLY A 510 -33.49 0.35 -20.26
N ASN A 511 -32.36 0.84 -20.79
CA ASN A 511 -32.38 1.57 -22.06
C ASN A 511 -32.77 0.63 -23.22
N THR A 512 -33.58 1.14 -24.14
CA THR A 512 -33.99 0.39 -25.35
C THR A 512 -32.87 0.44 -26.39
N ILE A 513 -31.91 -0.47 -26.25
CA ILE A 513 -30.78 -0.64 -27.17
C ILE A 513 -30.51 -2.12 -27.43
N THR A 514 -29.87 -2.41 -28.57
CA THR A 514 -29.31 -3.71 -28.90
C THR A 514 -27.82 -3.70 -28.52
N PRO A 515 -27.42 -4.30 -27.39
CA PRO A 515 -26.04 -4.25 -26.94
C PRO A 515 -25.18 -5.25 -27.73
N LEU A 516 -23.88 -4.98 -27.78
CA LEU A 516 -22.88 -5.98 -28.12
C LEU A 516 -22.90 -7.13 -27.08
N LEU A 517 -22.98 -8.37 -27.58
CA LEU A 517 -23.03 -9.58 -26.75
C LEU A 517 -21.84 -10.50 -27.02
N ALA A 518 -21.26 -11.00 -25.94
CA ALA A 518 -20.23 -12.02 -25.88
C ALA A 518 -20.80 -13.45 -25.77
N LYS A 519 -22.11 -13.59 -25.57
CA LYS A 519 -22.79 -14.88 -25.40
C LYS A 519 -22.45 -15.85 -26.55
N ASP A 520 -22.05 -17.06 -26.19
CA ASP A 520 -21.71 -18.16 -27.12
C ASP A 520 -20.56 -17.84 -28.10
N LYS A 521 -19.76 -16.80 -27.83
CA LYS A 521 -18.62 -16.39 -28.66
C LYS A 521 -17.28 -16.69 -28.00
N ASP A 522 -16.28 -16.93 -28.84
CA ASP A 522 -14.87 -16.88 -28.49
C ASP A 522 -14.40 -15.42 -28.51
N VAL A 523 -14.02 -14.89 -27.34
CA VAL A 523 -13.73 -13.47 -27.13
C VAL A 523 -12.23 -13.23 -26.96
N ILE A 524 -11.70 -12.29 -27.74
CA ILE A 524 -10.34 -11.78 -27.61
C ILE A 524 -10.36 -10.35 -27.08
N ILE A 525 -9.60 -10.08 -26.03
CA ILE A 525 -9.46 -8.74 -25.45
C ILE A 525 -8.01 -8.29 -25.62
N ILE A 526 -7.78 -7.13 -26.24
CA ILE A 526 -6.43 -6.62 -26.50
C ILE A 526 -6.13 -5.47 -25.55
N GLY A 527 -5.24 -5.71 -24.58
CA GLY A 527 -4.81 -4.77 -23.54
C GLY A 527 -5.03 -5.28 -22.11
N GLY A 528 -4.01 -5.22 -21.25
CA GLY A 528 -4.03 -5.77 -19.88
C GLY A 528 -4.39 -4.81 -18.75
N GLY A 529 -5.04 -3.67 -19.06
CA GLY A 529 -5.48 -2.69 -18.04
C GLY A 529 -6.80 -3.03 -17.35
N ASP A 530 -7.25 -2.17 -16.44
CA ASP A 530 -8.53 -2.31 -15.72
C ASP A 530 -9.73 -2.49 -16.66
N THR A 531 -9.76 -1.74 -17.77
CA THR A 531 -10.80 -1.85 -18.80
C THR A 531 -10.83 -3.25 -19.44
N GLY A 532 -9.65 -3.87 -19.63
CA GLY A 532 -9.56 -5.25 -20.12
C GLY A 532 -10.14 -6.24 -19.11
N CYS A 533 -9.78 -6.10 -17.83
CA CYS A 533 -10.36 -6.89 -16.73
C CYS A 533 -11.89 -6.75 -16.65
N ASP A 534 -12.41 -5.53 -16.87
CA ASP A 534 -13.83 -5.25 -16.88
C ASP A 534 -14.55 -5.88 -18.09
N CYS A 535 -13.91 -5.94 -19.26
CA CYS A 535 -14.39 -6.70 -20.42
C CYS A 535 -14.40 -8.20 -20.15
N ILE A 536 -13.38 -8.73 -19.46
CA ILE A 536 -13.32 -10.14 -19.06
C ILE A 536 -14.52 -10.48 -18.16
N GLY A 537 -14.70 -9.75 -17.06
CA GLY A 537 -15.77 -10.00 -16.09
C GLY A 537 -17.17 -9.87 -16.70
N THR A 538 -17.35 -8.93 -17.64
CA THR A 538 -18.62 -8.73 -18.37
C THR A 538 -18.89 -9.85 -19.36
N SER A 539 -17.89 -10.21 -20.19
CA SER A 539 -18.02 -11.29 -21.19
C SER A 539 -18.33 -12.63 -20.54
N LEU A 540 -17.71 -12.88 -19.38
CA LEU A 540 -17.90 -14.10 -18.60
C LEU A 540 -19.35 -14.29 -18.13
N ARG A 541 -19.96 -13.22 -17.61
CA ARG A 541 -21.36 -13.18 -17.14
C ARG A 541 -22.37 -13.18 -18.29
N GLN A 542 -22.01 -12.63 -19.45
CA GLN A 542 -22.83 -12.72 -20.66
C GLN A 542 -22.85 -14.14 -21.26
N GLY A 543 -21.98 -15.04 -20.81
CA GLY A 543 -21.93 -16.42 -21.28
C GLY A 543 -20.99 -16.65 -22.47
N ALA A 544 -19.85 -15.97 -22.52
CA ALA A 544 -18.80 -16.27 -23.50
C ALA A 544 -18.36 -17.74 -23.45
N ASN A 545 -18.09 -18.30 -24.63
CA ASN A 545 -17.60 -19.67 -24.82
C ASN A 545 -16.14 -19.78 -24.35
N SER A 546 -15.30 -18.83 -24.78
CA SER A 546 -13.92 -18.69 -24.32
C SER A 546 -13.55 -17.22 -24.19
N ILE A 547 -12.56 -16.92 -23.33
CA ILE A 547 -12.05 -15.57 -23.12
C ILE A 547 -10.53 -15.65 -23.07
N THR A 548 -9.88 -14.92 -23.97
CA THR A 548 -8.42 -14.78 -23.99
C THR A 548 -8.07 -13.29 -24.07
N SER A 549 -7.08 -12.87 -23.28
CA SER A 549 -6.61 -11.49 -23.25
C SER A 549 -5.16 -11.43 -23.71
N PHE A 550 -4.81 -10.47 -24.56
CA PHE A 550 -3.45 -10.27 -25.03
C PHE A 550 -2.79 -9.09 -24.32
N GLU A 551 -1.57 -9.32 -23.86
CA GLU A 551 -0.67 -8.31 -23.33
C GLU A 551 0.64 -8.33 -24.14
N ILE A 552 1.07 -7.17 -24.61
CA ILE A 552 2.28 -7.03 -25.42
C ILE A 552 3.54 -7.09 -24.54
N LEU A 553 3.40 -6.71 -23.28
CA LEU A 553 4.47 -6.76 -22.30
C LEU A 553 4.66 -8.19 -21.75
N PRO A 554 5.87 -8.51 -21.25
CA PRO A 554 6.12 -9.79 -20.60
C PRO A 554 5.34 -9.90 -19.28
N THR A 555 5.20 -11.13 -18.78
CA THR A 555 4.60 -11.38 -17.47
C THR A 555 5.31 -10.56 -16.38
N PRO A 556 4.59 -9.73 -15.62
CA PRO A 556 5.20 -8.99 -14.52
C PRO A 556 5.79 -9.95 -13.46
N PRO A 557 6.89 -9.58 -12.80
CA PRO A 557 7.51 -10.42 -11.78
C PRO A 557 6.61 -10.55 -10.53
N GLU A 558 6.79 -11.59 -9.72
CA GLU A 558 6.03 -11.77 -8.46
C GLU A 558 6.40 -10.73 -7.39
N LYS A 559 7.64 -10.23 -7.44
CA LYS A 559 8.19 -9.23 -6.52
C LYS A 559 8.74 -8.05 -7.30
N ARG A 560 8.87 -6.90 -6.65
CA ARG A 560 9.45 -5.69 -7.25
C ARG A 560 10.85 -6.00 -7.80
N SER A 561 11.10 -5.59 -9.04
CA SER A 561 12.43 -5.61 -9.65
C SER A 561 13.29 -4.44 -9.14
N ASN A 562 14.60 -4.54 -9.32
CA ASN A 562 15.56 -3.51 -8.87
C ASN A 562 15.32 -2.12 -9.51
N ASP A 563 14.69 -2.08 -10.68
CA ASP A 563 14.33 -0.86 -11.42
C ASP A 563 12.93 -0.32 -11.08
N ASN A 564 12.19 -0.97 -10.16
CA ASN A 564 10.93 -0.48 -9.60
C ASN A 564 10.98 -0.37 -8.07
N PRO A 565 11.82 0.54 -7.53
CA PRO A 565 12.00 0.69 -6.09
C PRO A 565 10.74 1.20 -5.41
N TRP A 566 10.55 0.80 -4.15
CA TRP A 566 9.63 1.48 -3.25
C TRP A 566 10.05 2.95 -3.09
N PRO A 567 9.14 3.94 -3.02
CA PRO A 567 7.69 3.85 -2.83
C PRO A 567 6.86 3.89 -4.12
N GLN A 568 7.46 3.69 -5.30
CA GLN A 568 6.72 3.72 -6.57
C GLN A 568 5.62 2.67 -6.62
N TYR A 569 4.61 2.83 -7.47
CA TYR A 569 3.59 1.80 -7.65
C TYR A 569 4.24 0.45 -8.07
N PRO A 570 3.90 -0.67 -7.41
CA PRO A 570 4.54 -1.96 -7.66
C PRO A 570 4.10 -2.53 -9.01
N ARG A 571 5.06 -2.76 -9.90
CA ARG A 571 4.91 -3.46 -11.18
C ARG A 571 5.13 -4.95 -10.96
N VAL A 572 4.19 -5.58 -10.25
CA VAL A 572 4.21 -7.00 -9.91
C VAL A 572 2.99 -7.71 -10.48
N PHE A 573 3.07 -9.03 -10.61
CA PHE A 573 1.94 -9.85 -11.04
C PHE A 573 0.78 -9.68 -10.05
N LYS A 574 -0.40 -9.36 -10.60
CA LYS A 574 -1.63 -9.20 -9.83
C LYS A 574 -2.73 -10.01 -10.49
N LEU A 575 -3.48 -10.72 -9.67
CA LEU A 575 -4.75 -11.32 -10.03
C LEU A 575 -5.85 -10.34 -9.61
N ASP A 576 -6.71 -9.98 -10.55
CA ASP A 576 -7.85 -9.10 -10.32
C ASP A 576 -9.13 -9.91 -10.52
N TYR A 577 -10.27 -9.34 -10.14
CA TYR A 577 -11.54 -10.07 -10.00
C TYR A 577 -11.94 -10.84 -11.26
N GLY A 578 -11.78 -10.25 -12.45
CA GLY A 578 -12.11 -10.90 -13.73
C GLY A 578 -11.15 -12.05 -14.08
N HIS A 579 -9.86 -11.89 -13.76
CA HIS A 579 -8.86 -12.95 -13.97
C HIS A 579 -9.13 -14.15 -13.05
N GLU A 580 -9.45 -13.89 -11.78
CA GLU A 580 -9.81 -14.90 -10.80
C GLU A 580 -11.07 -15.67 -11.22
N GLU A 581 -12.11 -14.95 -11.63
CA GLU A 581 -13.38 -15.54 -12.08
C GLU A 581 -13.22 -16.42 -13.32
N VAL A 582 -12.42 -16.02 -14.31
CA VAL A 582 -12.10 -16.88 -15.47
C VAL A 582 -11.32 -18.11 -15.02
N LYS A 583 -10.32 -17.96 -14.15
CA LYS A 583 -9.53 -19.10 -13.67
C LYS A 583 -10.41 -20.13 -12.97
N VAL A 584 -11.41 -19.71 -12.22
CA VAL A 584 -12.38 -20.61 -11.59
C VAL A 584 -13.29 -21.30 -12.61
N LYS A 585 -13.78 -20.58 -13.63
CA LYS A 585 -14.69 -21.16 -14.63
C LYS A 585 -13.99 -22.07 -15.65
N PHE A 586 -12.81 -21.67 -16.13
CA PHE A 586 -12.11 -22.28 -17.26
C PHE A 586 -10.79 -22.96 -16.86
N GLY A 587 -10.39 -22.91 -15.58
CA GLY A 587 -9.20 -23.61 -15.06
C GLY A 587 -7.86 -22.92 -15.30
N GLN A 588 -7.82 -21.81 -16.04
CA GLN A 588 -6.57 -21.11 -16.40
C GLN A 588 -6.74 -19.59 -16.43
N ASP A 589 -5.61 -18.87 -16.29
CA ASP A 589 -5.56 -17.42 -16.48
C ASP A 589 -5.83 -17.07 -17.96
N PRO A 590 -6.70 -16.09 -18.26
CA PRO A 590 -7.03 -15.77 -19.66
C PRO A 590 -5.90 -15.03 -20.38
N ARG A 591 -4.91 -14.50 -19.66
CA ARG A 591 -3.88 -13.61 -20.23
C ARG A 591 -2.78 -14.39 -20.95
N GLN A 592 -2.47 -13.95 -22.16
CA GLN A 592 -1.31 -14.34 -22.94
C GLN A 592 -0.38 -13.12 -23.02
N TYR A 593 0.83 -13.29 -22.48
CA TYR A 593 1.84 -12.25 -22.42
C TYR A 593 2.76 -12.31 -23.63
N SER A 594 3.48 -11.21 -23.91
CA SER A 594 4.41 -11.15 -25.03
C SER A 594 3.74 -11.47 -26.37
N ILE A 595 2.49 -11.05 -26.57
CA ILE A 595 1.74 -11.28 -27.81
C ILE A 595 1.59 -10.00 -28.62
N LEU A 596 2.00 -10.04 -29.89
CA LEU A 596 1.74 -9.00 -30.88
C LEU A 596 0.68 -9.47 -31.89
N SER A 597 -0.34 -8.64 -32.09
CA SER A 597 -1.39 -8.89 -33.09
C SER A 597 -0.92 -8.46 -34.49
N LYS A 598 -1.13 -9.30 -35.50
CA LYS A 598 -0.64 -9.09 -36.87
C LYS A 598 -1.76 -8.87 -37.88
N GLU A 599 -2.85 -9.63 -37.78
CA GLU A 599 -3.96 -9.59 -38.74
C GLU A 599 -5.24 -10.15 -38.11
N PHE A 600 -6.40 -9.58 -38.46
CA PHE A 600 -7.72 -10.16 -38.20
C PHE A 600 -8.14 -11.02 -39.39
N VAL A 601 -8.56 -12.25 -39.11
CA VAL A 601 -8.93 -13.25 -40.12
C VAL A 601 -10.43 -13.15 -40.41
N ASP A 602 -10.78 -13.09 -41.69
CA ASP A 602 -12.16 -13.06 -42.19
C ASP A 602 -12.80 -14.47 -42.18
N ASP A 603 -14.09 -14.56 -41.86
CA ASP A 603 -14.90 -15.77 -42.01
C ASP A 603 -15.36 -16.03 -43.45
N GLY A 604 -15.17 -15.05 -44.35
CA GLY A 604 -15.63 -15.07 -45.74
C GLY A 604 -16.97 -14.34 -45.96
N ASP A 605 -17.65 -13.99 -44.87
CA ASP A 605 -18.92 -13.24 -44.84
C ASP A 605 -18.73 -11.82 -44.27
N GLY A 606 -17.47 -11.40 -44.07
CA GLY A 606 -17.10 -10.06 -43.59
C GLY A 606 -17.10 -9.94 -42.05
N ASN A 607 -17.08 -11.05 -41.32
CA ASN A 607 -16.92 -11.05 -39.85
C ASN A 607 -15.57 -11.62 -39.43
N VAL A 608 -15.12 -11.26 -38.23
CA VAL A 608 -13.90 -11.82 -37.67
C VAL A 608 -14.10 -13.30 -37.30
N ALA A 609 -13.24 -14.17 -37.83
CA ALA A 609 -13.12 -15.58 -37.48
C ALA A 609 -11.95 -15.88 -36.54
N GLY A 610 -10.98 -14.97 -36.47
CA GLY A 610 -9.77 -15.16 -35.69
C GLY A 610 -8.81 -13.98 -35.74
N ILE A 611 -7.71 -14.11 -35.01
CA ILE A 611 -6.61 -13.14 -35.01
C ILE A 611 -5.28 -13.87 -35.11
N LYS A 612 -4.48 -13.49 -36.10
CA LYS A 612 -3.10 -13.94 -36.28
C LYS A 612 -2.18 -13.13 -35.37
N THR A 613 -1.32 -13.83 -34.66
CA THR A 613 -0.41 -13.24 -33.66
C THR A 613 0.99 -13.82 -33.80
N VAL A 614 1.96 -13.15 -33.21
CA VAL A 614 3.35 -13.60 -33.08
C VAL A 614 3.82 -13.33 -31.64
N GLN A 615 4.71 -14.17 -31.11
CA GLN A 615 5.34 -13.88 -29.83
C GLN A 615 6.41 -12.80 -30.00
N VAL A 616 6.56 -11.95 -29.00
CA VAL A 616 7.58 -10.90 -28.96
C VAL A 616 8.44 -10.98 -27.71
N ARG A 617 9.72 -10.65 -27.86
CA ARG A 617 10.66 -10.43 -26.77
C ARG A 617 11.05 -8.96 -26.72
N TRP A 618 11.18 -8.44 -25.52
CA TRP A 618 11.69 -7.09 -25.29
C TRP A 618 13.17 -7.21 -24.92
N VAL A 619 14.04 -6.62 -25.73
CA VAL A 619 15.50 -6.56 -25.52
C VAL A 619 15.93 -5.11 -25.38
N LYS A 620 17.02 -4.84 -24.66
CA LYS A 620 17.62 -3.51 -24.67
C LYS A 620 18.56 -3.41 -25.87
N ASP A 621 18.44 -2.34 -26.64
CA ASP A 621 19.42 -2.00 -27.68
C ASP A 621 20.73 -1.51 -27.06
N ASP A 622 21.73 -1.26 -27.91
CA ASP A 622 23.06 -0.79 -27.50
C ASP A 622 23.04 0.57 -26.77
N THR A 623 21.94 1.33 -26.90
CA THR A 623 21.71 2.59 -26.19
C THR A 623 20.94 2.42 -24.87
N GLY A 624 20.61 1.17 -24.52
CA GLY A 624 19.85 0.81 -23.33
C GLY A 624 18.34 0.98 -23.46
N ARG A 625 17.81 1.32 -24.65
CA ARG A 625 16.37 1.49 -24.89
C ARG A 625 15.72 0.15 -25.20
N TRP A 626 14.50 -0.04 -24.72
CA TRP A 626 13.74 -1.26 -24.99
C TRP A 626 13.30 -1.29 -26.46
N LYS A 627 13.68 -2.37 -27.15
CA LYS A 627 13.30 -2.73 -28.51
C LYS A 627 12.51 -4.04 -28.48
N MET A 628 11.40 -4.05 -29.21
CA MET A 628 10.59 -5.24 -29.41
C MET A 628 11.14 -6.04 -30.60
N GLU A 629 11.31 -7.34 -30.42
CA GLU A 629 11.70 -8.28 -31.47
C GLU A 629 10.70 -9.43 -31.58
N GLU A 630 10.30 -9.76 -32.80
CA GLU A 630 9.42 -10.90 -33.07
C GLU A 630 10.22 -12.21 -32.93
N VAL A 631 9.63 -13.20 -32.26
CA VAL A 631 10.22 -14.53 -32.13
C VAL A 631 9.92 -15.31 -33.41
N PRO A 632 10.93 -15.78 -34.17
CA PRO A 632 10.72 -16.58 -35.37
C PRO A 632 9.88 -17.83 -35.10
N ASP A 633 9.10 -18.26 -36.09
CA ASP A 633 8.27 -19.48 -36.04
C ASP A 633 7.26 -19.55 -34.88
N SER A 634 6.91 -18.40 -34.29
CA SER A 634 5.95 -18.30 -33.18
C SER A 634 4.55 -17.85 -33.60
N GLU A 635 4.28 -17.83 -34.91
CA GLU A 635 2.99 -17.41 -35.44
C GLU A 635 1.85 -18.35 -34.98
N LYS A 636 0.76 -17.76 -34.51
CA LYS A 636 -0.42 -18.51 -34.05
C LYS A 636 -1.70 -17.77 -34.39
N VAL A 637 -2.70 -18.51 -34.85
CA VAL A 637 -4.06 -18.00 -35.06
C VAL A 637 -4.94 -18.39 -33.86
N TYR A 638 -5.58 -17.39 -33.24
CA TYR A 638 -6.57 -17.59 -32.20
C TYR A 638 -7.96 -17.40 -32.80
N LYS A 639 -8.82 -18.43 -32.74
CA LYS A 639 -10.21 -18.34 -33.19
C LYS A 639 -10.99 -17.36 -32.30
N CYS A 640 -11.75 -16.47 -32.91
CA CYS A 640 -12.63 -15.55 -32.19
C CYS A 640 -13.79 -15.05 -33.07
N GLN A 641 -14.90 -14.65 -32.45
CA GLN A 641 -16.01 -13.96 -33.13
C GLN A 641 -16.28 -12.57 -32.53
N LEU A 642 -15.52 -12.21 -31.50
CA LEU A 642 -15.59 -10.90 -30.86
C LEU A 642 -14.19 -10.47 -30.43
N VAL A 643 -13.74 -9.32 -30.91
CA VAL A 643 -12.51 -8.65 -30.48
C VAL A 643 -12.87 -7.36 -29.78
N LEU A 644 -12.33 -7.17 -28.58
CA LEU A 644 -12.49 -5.95 -27.77
C LEU A 644 -11.15 -5.23 -27.62
N LEU A 645 -11.03 -4.03 -28.17
CA LEU A 645 -9.84 -3.20 -28.10
C LEU A 645 -9.84 -2.38 -26.80
N ALA A 646 -9.02 -2.78 -25.83
CA ALA A 646 -8.85 -2.17 -24.52
C ALA A 646 -7.46 -1.50 -24.38
N MET A 647 -7.01 -0.78 -25.42
CA MET A 647 -5.66 -0.25 -25.56
C MET A 647 -5.47 1.19 -25.01
N GLY A 648 -6.44 1.68 -24.26
CA GLY A 648 -6.44 3.04 -23.69
C GLY A 648 -6.92 4.12 -24.65
N PHE A 649 -6.70 5.39 -24.28
CA PHE A 649 -7.17 6.57 -25.00
C PHE A 649 -6.03 7.52 -25.34
N LEU A 650 -6.24 8.36 -26.35
CA LEU A 650 -5.25 9.34 -26.80
C LEU A 650 -5.47 10.72 -26.19
N GLY A 651 -6.71 11.12 -25.90
CA GLY A 651 -7.03 12.45 -25.38
C GLY A 651 -8.53 12.75 -25.47
N PRO A 652 -8.95 13.99 -25.15
CA PRO A 652 -10.32 14.44 -25.40
C PRO A 652 -10.62 14.52 -26.90
N GLU A 653 -11.91 14.45 -27.26
CA GLU A 653 -12.34 14.80 -28.61
C GLU A 653 -12.07 16.29 -28.92
N ARG A 654 -11.73 16.59 -30.17
CA ARG A 654 -11.15 17.90 -30.55
C ARG A 654 -12.17 19.01 -30.82
N TYR A 655 -13.46 18.71 -30.94
CA TYR A 655 -14.43 19.73 -31.40
C TYR A 655 -14.53 20.94 -30.46
N ILE A 656 -14.51 20.74 -29.13
CA ILE A 656 -14.49 21.87 -28.17
C ILE A 656 -13.17 22.66 -28.26
N ALA A 657 -12.03 21.97 -28.37
CA ALA A 657 -10.72 22.62 -28.49
C ALA A 657 -10.64 23.47 -29.76
N ASN A 658 -11.12 22.93 -30.89
CA ASN A 658 -11.15 23.65 -32.16
C ASN A 658 -12.12 24.84 -32.13
N GLU A 659 -13.25 24.70 -31.45
CA GLU A 659 -14.25 25.77 -31.36
C GLU A 659 -13.74 26.96 -30.53
N LEU A 660 -13.06 26.67 -29.41
CA LEU A 660 -12.53 27.66 -28.48
C LEU A 660 -11.10 28.12 -28.80
N ASP A 661 -10.44 27.52 -29.79
CA ASP A 661 -9.02 27.75 -30.12
C ASP A 661 -8.09 27.49 -28.92
N LEU A 662 -8.28 26.34 -28.27
CA LEU A 662 -7.49 25.92 -27.11
C LEU A 662 -6.14 25.32 -27.53
N ASP A 663 -5.09 25.70 -26.80
CA ASP A 663 -3.79 25.07 -26.92
C ASP A 663 -3.86 23.61 -26.43
N LEU A 664 -3.17 22.72 -27.16
CA LEU A 664 -3.10 21.30 -26.85
C LEU A 664 -1.66 20.87 -26.62
N ASP A 665 -1.44 20.02 -25.62
CA ASP A 665 -0.13 19.43 -25.38
C ASP A 665 0.26 18.45 -26.52
N PRO A 666 1.52 18.00 -26.60
CA PRO A 666 1.96 17.03 -27.62
C PRO A 666 1.22 15.69 -27.58
N ARG A 667 0.43 15.42 -26.55
CA ARG A 667 -0.42 14.24 -26.37
C ARG A 667 -1.89 14.55 -26.63
N SER A 668 -2.24 15.70 -27.19
CA SER A 668 -3.59 16.17 -27.50
C SER A 668 -4.51 16.48 -26.31
N ASN A 669 -3.98 16.59 -25.09
CA ASN A 669 -4.74 17.05 -23.93
C ASN A 669 -4.87 18.57 -23.94
N TYR A 670 -5.89 19.12 -23.28
CA TYR A 670 -6.02 20.57 -23.08
C TYR A 670 -4.83 21.09 -22.27
N GLU A 671 -4.04 21.97 -22.88
CA GLU A 671 -2.82 22.48 -22.27
C GLU A 671 -3.13 23.49 -21.17
N THR A 672 -2.39 23.37 -20.07
CA THR A 672 -2.46 24.29 -18.93
C THR A 672 -1.07 24.36 -18.28
N PRO A 673 -0.67 25.50 -17.69
CA PRO A 673 0.61 25.60 -17.01
C PRO A 673 0.76 24.60 -15.84
N ASN A 674 2.00 24.24 -15.51
CA ASN A 674 2.27 23.32 -14.40
C ASN A 674 1.69 23.85 -13.08
N GLY A 675 0.85 23.04 -12.43
CA GLY A 675 0.18 23.40 -11.18
C GLY A 675 -1.00 24.37 -11.34
N LYS A 676 -1.43 24.64 -12.58
CA LYS A 676 -2.60 25.46 -12.91
C LYS A 676 -3.62 24.66 -13.70
N TYR A 677 -4.85 25.16 -13.70
CA TYR A 677 -6.00 24.57 -14.40
C TYR A 677 -6.61 25.55 -15.41
N ALA A 678 -6.25 26.84 -15.37
CA ALA A 678 -6.59 27.79 -16.42
C ALA A 678 -5.94 27.38 -17.75
N THR A 679 -6.73 27.44 -18.81
CA THR A 679 -6.28 27.19 -20.19
C THR A 679 -5.73 28.47 -20.84
N SER A 680 -5.36 28.40 -22.12
CA SER A 680 -4.99 29.59 -22.91
C SER A 680 -6.14 30.60 -23.07
N VAL A 681 -7.40 30.16 -22.90
CA VAL A 681 -8.59 30.99 -23.07
C VAL A 681 -9.07 31.53 -21.71
N PRO A 682 -9.22 32.86 -21.54
CA PRO A 682 -9.75 33.45 -20.31
C PRO A 682 -11.12 32.89 -19.93
N LYS A 683 -11.38 32.74 -18.62
CA LYS A 683 -12.58 32.10 -18.05
C LYS A 683 -12.71 30.59 -18.28
N VAL A 684 -11.84 29.97 -19.08
CA VAL A 684 -11.90 28.53 -19.39
C VAL A 684 -10.81 27.77 -18.65
N PHE A 685 -11.22 26.72 -17.95
CA PHE A 685 -10.38 25.84 -17.16
C PHE A 685 -10.52 24.41 -17.66
N ALA A 686 -9.53 23.56 -17.40
CA ALA A 686 -9.57 22.14 -17.73
C ALA A 686 -9.11 21.29 -16.54
N ALA A 687 -9.72 20.12 -16.32
CA ALA A 687 -9.35 19.21 -15.23
C ALA A 687 -9.72 17.75 -15.52
N GLY A 688 -8.95 16.82 -14.93
CA GLY A 688 -9.15 15.39 -15.10
C GLY A 688 -8.53 14.87 -16.39
N ASP A 689 -9.05 13.76 -16.91
CA ASP A 689 -8.38 13.03 -18.00
C ASP A 689 -8.25 13.85 -19.30
N CYS A 690 -9.10 14.86 -19.55
CA CYS A 690 -8.96 15.74 -20.72
C CYS A 690 -7.75 16.69 -20.65
N ARG A 691 -7.20 16.92 -19.45
CA ARG A 691 -6.01 17.76 -19.19
C ARG A 691 -4.78 16.90 -18.90
N ARG A 692 -4.96 15.85 -18.09
CA ARG A 692 -3.88 14.97 -17.60
C ARG A 692 -3.54 13.83 -18.57
N GLY A 693 -4.47 13.48 -19.44
CA GLY A 693 -4.54 12.18 -20.09
C GLY A 693 -5.17 11.12 -19.18
N GLN A 694 -5.48 9.95 -19.75
CA GLN A 694 -6.10 8.82 -19.06
C GLN A 694 -5.40 8.52 -17.72
N SER A 695 -6.14 8.60 -16.61
CA SER A 695 -5.60 8.37 -15.28
C SER A 695 -6.59 7.65 -14.35
N LEU A 696 -6.33 7.70 -13.06
CA LEU A 696 -7.17 7.07 -12.03
C LEU A 696 -8.30 7.99 -11.59
N VAL A 697 -9.43 7.42 -11.17
CA VAL A 697 -10.56 8.17 -10.57
C VAL A 697 -10.10 9.12 -9.46
N VAL A 698 -9.16 8.70 -8.63
CA VAL A 698 -8.60 9.53 -7.55
C VAL A 698 -7.83 10.76 -8.06
N TRP A 699 -7.15 10.67 -9.22
CA TRP A 699 -6.51 11.81 -9.87
C TRP A 699 -7.55 12.77 -10.43
N ALA A 700 -8.61 12.25 -11.07
CA ALA A 700 -9.70 13.07 -11.57
C ALA A 700 -10.39 13.86 -10.45
N ILE A 701 -10.68 13.23 -9.31
CA ILE A 701 -11.23 13.92 -8.13
C ILE A 701 -10.25 14.99 -7.63
N SER A 702 -8.96 14.66 -7.55
CA SER A 702 -7.92 15.61 -7.10
C SER A 702 -7.86 16.84 -8.01
N GLU A 703 -7.78 16.66 -9.32
CA GLU A 703 -7.75 17.77 -10.27
C GLU A 703 -9.04 18.58 -10.25
N GLY A 704 -10.21 17.93 -10.17
CA GLY A 704 -11.50 18.63 -10.04
C GLY A 704 -11.56 19.54 -8.80
N ARG A 705 -11.03 19.08 -7.65
CA ARG A 705 -10.96 19.90 -6.43
C ARG A 705 -10.03 21.10 -6.59
N GLN A 706 -8.85 20.89 -7.17
CA GLN A 706 -7.88 21.98 -7.33
C GLN A 706 -8.31 22.98 -8.41
N ALA A 707 -8.95 22.51 -9.49
CA ALA A 707 -9.54 23.38 -10.50
C ALA A 707 -10.68 24.22 -9.91
N ALA A 708 -11.55 23.63 -9.08
CA ALA A 708 -12.58 24.39 -8.36
C ALA A 708 -11.99 25.49 -7.47
N ARG A 709 -10.88 25.21 -6.77
CA ARG A 709 -10.17 26.21 -5.98
C ARG A 709 -9.63 27.37 -6.84
N GLU A 710 -9.10 27.06 -8.03
CA GLU A 710 -8.61 28.09 -8.95
C GLU A 710 -9.74 28.91 -9.57
N VAL A 711 -10.86 28.27 -9.93
CA VAL A 711 -12.07 28.93 -10.43
C VAL A 711 -12.68 29.85 -9.38
N ASP A 712 -12.80 29.40 -8.12
CA ASP A 712 -13.29 30.24 -7.01
C ASP A 712 -12.39 31.47 -6.83
N ALA A 713 -11.05 31.28 -6.77
CA ALA A 713 -10.11 32.39 -6.66
C ALA A 713 -10.19 33.36 -7.85
N TYR A 714 -10.44 32.86 -9.06
CA TYR A 714 -10.66 33.69 -10.24
C TYR A 714 -11.94 34.53 -10.14
N LEU A 715 -13.01 33.98 -9.57
CA LEU A 715 -14.32 34.64 -9.49
C LEU A 715 -14.46 35.63 -8.32
N THR A 716 -13.73 35.39 -7.22
CA THR A 716 -13.87 36.13 -5.96
C THR A 716 -12.58 36.86 -5.53
N GLY A 717 -11.48 36.65 -6.25
CA GLY A 717 -10.15 37.20 -5.95
C GLY A 717 -9.35 36.38 -4.92
N THR A 718 -10.03 35.62 -4.05
CA THR A 718 -9.39 34.71 -3.08
C THR A 718 -10.20 33.46 -2.84
N SER A 719 -9.56 32.30 -2.68
CA SER A 719 -10.27 31.06 -2.31
C SER A 719 -9.93 30.56 -0.91
N ILE A 720 -10.95 30.06 -0.21
CA ILE A 720 -10.87 29.29 1.04
C ILE A 720 -11.09 27.78 0.82
N LEU A 721 -11.22 27.34 -0.42
CA LEU A 721 -11.35 25.92 -0.73
C LEU A 721 -10.04 25.18 -0.41
N PRO A 722 -10.11 23.93 0.07
CA PRO A 722 -8.95 23.17 0.47
C PRO A 722 -8.04 22.84 -0.72
N GLY A 723 -6.73 22.98 -0.53
CA GLY A 723 -5.70 22.55 -1.46
C GLY A 723 -5.39 21.07 -1.41
N ALA A 724 -4.21 20.73 -1.93
CA ALA A 724 -3.64 19.40 -1.81
C ALA A 724 -3.57 18.97 -0.34
N GLY A 725 -3.96 17.73 -0.05
CA GLY A 725 -3.98 17.20 1.32
C GLY A 725 -5.02 17.84 2.24
N GLY A 726 -6.00 18.59 1.70
CA GLY A 726 -7.04 19.22 2.51
C GLY A 726 -6.62 20.53 3.18
N VAL A 727 -5.40 21.02 2.93
CA VAL A 727 -4.86 22.21 3.59
C VAL A 727 -5.51 23.48 3.05
N ILE A 728 -6.11 24.26 3.94
CA ILE A 728 -6.70 25.56 3.60
C ILE A 728 -5.61 26.63 3.73
N THR A 729 -5.17 27.15 2.59
CA THR A 729 -4.32 28.35 2.51
C THR A 729 -5.04 29.39 1.67
N THR A 730 -4.93 30.68 2.00
CA THR A 730 -5.56 31.72 1.18
C THR A 730 -4.84 31.77 -0.17
N LEU A 731 -5.52 31.33 -1.24
CA LEU A 731 -5.01 31.51 -2.61
C LEU A 731 -5.44 32.91 -3.06
N LYS A 732 -4.49 33.78 -3.39
CA LYS A 732 -4.78 35.09 -4.02
C LYS A 732 -4.62 34.97 -5.53
N GLN A 733 -5.50 35.63 -6.28
CA GLN A 733 -5.29 35.81 -7.72
C GLN A 733 -3.99 36.59 -7.94
N GLY A 734 -3.11 36.05 -8.78
CA GLY A 734 -1.83 36.65 -9.17
C GLY A 734 -1.94 37.39 -10.48
#